data_AF-A0A4Q6ARQ3-F1
#
_entry.id   AF-A0A4Q6ARQ3-F1
#
_cell.length_a   1.000
_cell.length_b   1.000
_cell.length_c   1.000
_cell.angle_alpha   90.00
_cell.angle_beta   90.00
_cell.angle_gamma   90.00
#
_symmetry.space_group_name_H-M   'P 1'
#
loop_
_entity.id
_entity.type
_entity.pdbx_description
1 polymer ?
#
loop_
_entity_poly.entity_id
_entity_poly.type
_entity_poly.pdbx_seq_one_letter_code
_entity_poly.pdbx_strand_id
1 'polypeptide(L)'
;MPVPENTGQSQVMKNIYLSLILLAAWIIPYHSHAQIDVVIGAGSVTGTTSNGVATDAGPMYNTGGASGFVYSKHHFVYTAAELATNGVPAGVLITKISWYKANNAAYSSASAAIFDIYLKNSSATGVPTPVPQSFSTITSGASQVYASTTQSFSSAIGWVEFTLSTPFLYTGGALEVTTNWDISAGGATAVGSTGNFAWAKDPGTNILSHADGTQSPNFTFLRTSRAQVRFTYTSATPCVAPPTAGTSNASPNAGICTGTNVALSLSGTSTGSGLSFQWESASSLAGPYTPFGTSSPSPATSVAVTSSMYYRAAVTCGASTDYSVPVFVQVNPAFPGGTYTLNASMPTDVGSGGSNFQSFTDFKNAINCGIGGAIILNVAPGVYNEQLVLDGIGGTSSTNTVTINGGGGATLSFISTNTSQRGVITLNGTDFVTINGMNIVSSSTLTTDYGWGIFMTNDADNNTITGCNITLSTSTTSTNHAGIVISGSATGATTAGSNCDNNVISNNTIDGGYYGITLVGGTGASMINNNQITGNIIKNFYLYGVYSGGTDNTLVELNDLHRINRSTLTTFAPLYFLTYHGNLKIRRNKIHDAATASPTTSFTAYGVYLSASNPPVGSENEISNNVIYKLSGEGSHYGFYNSSSGNTRYYYNSVSMDAAGATGTGTTYGFYQTTIQSGIELRNNNISISRTTSGNKVGIYMSSGITGFSSNNNNVFVNGASSNYFGYSTSLQASIANWQAATSQDAASYSMNPMFVNVSGGDLTPGNALLDNKGTPVSVLIDYNANMRDPSTPDVGAIEFTVPLCNGLPNPGTATASIAAGCIGAPVVLNLNGFTNGLGIEVQWESAPAGTGSFSSISGATSSTYTDMLTGATDYRAVVTCTNGGSLDYSNTVTVSQNPVYLCYCSPLTGVTLHSTTGNYITNVAIPGTGLNVSTSAVGAGAYTQHYPLTATNTATLTQGQTYTLNANIASASYATKMWIDWDQSGTFDATEYYSLSNATTGTVSILVPFTAVPGMTGLRLRNTASTTTVYGAGDACANITIGRETEDFVITVAASPQCSGTPVNAGTATSNVPEDYNRFHPS
;
A
#
# COMPACT_ATOMS: atom_id res chain seq x y z
N MET A 1 -74.12 110.33 29.72
CA MET A 1 -75.23 110.76 28.84
C MET A 1 -75.77 109.53 28.13
N PRO A 2 -77.09 109.40 27.95
CA PRO A 2 -77.83 108.39 28.71
C PRO A 2 -78.70 107.43 27.87
N VAL A 3 -79.29 106.46 28.59
CA VAL A 3 -80.58 105.75 28.39
C VAL A 3 -80.49 104.28 27.89
N PRO A 4 -81.30 103.36 28.46
CA PRO A 4 -80.92 102.00 28.84
C PRO A 4 -81.78 100.89 28.15
N GLU A 5 -81.49 99.60 28.40
CA GLU A 5 -82.52 98.56 28.30
C GLU A 5 -82.21 97.27 29.12
N ASN A 6 -83.30 96.60 29.47
CA ASN A 6 -83.56 95.64 30.57
C ASN A 6 -82.85 94.27 30.47
N THR A 7 -82.17 93.83 31.54
CA THR A 7 -82.59 92.85 32.58
C THR A 7 -83.01 91.45 32.11
N GLY A 8 -82.12 90.47 32.36
CA GLY A 8 -82.32 89.04 32.18
C GLY A 8 -81.07 88.20 32.49
N GLN A 9 -80.43 88.40 33.65
CA GLN A 9 -79.28 87.60 34.10
C GLN A 9 -79.70 86.54 35.12
N SER A 10 -79.46 85.26 34.80
CA SER A 10 -78.95 84.21 35.71
C SER A 10 -79.37 82.79 35.28
N GLN A 11 -78.91 82.29 34.10
CA GLN A 11 -78.80 80.83 33.85
C GLN A 11 -78.04 80.43 32.56
N VAL A 12 -76.99 81.15 32.14
CA VAL A 12 -76.27 80.83 30.87
C VAL A 12 -74.77 80.56 31.05
N MET A 13 -74.22 80.61 32.27
CA MET A 13 -72.79 80.32 32.53
C MET A 13 -72.47 78.92 33.09
N LYS A 14 -73.36 77.93 32.93
CA LYS A 14 -73.04 76.51 33.17
C LYS A 14 -73.12 75.60 31.93
N ASN A 15 -73.60 76.11 30.78
CA ASN A 15 -73.73 75.31 29.56
C ASN A 15 -72.62 75.54 28.51
N ILE A 16 -71.65 76.42 28.78
CA ILE A 16 -70.55 76.72 27.83
C ILE A 16 -69.27 75.93 28.14
N TYR A 17 -69.03 75.53 29.41
CA TYR A 17 -67.88 74.68 29.75
C TYR A 17 -68.10 73.18 29.47
N LEU A 18 -69.35 72.72 29.35
CA LEU A 18 -69.66 71.33 28.98
C LEU A 18 -69.66 71.11 27.46
N SER A 19 -69.77 72.18 26.67
CA SER A 19 -69.84 72.11 25.19
C SER A 19 -68.47 72.24 24.50
N LEU A 20 -67.43 72.69 25.22
CA LEU A 20 -66.05 72.74 24.72
C LEU A 20 -65.20 71.49 25.08
N ILE A 21 -65.66 70.65 26.02
CA ILE A 21 -65.02 69.36 26.33
C ILE A 21 -65.62 68.21 25.49
N LEU A 22 -66.84 68.37 24.96
CA LEU A 22 -67.48 67.38 24.09
C LEU A 22 -67.21 67.54 22.59
N LEU A 23 -66.55 68.62 22.15
CA LEU A 23 -66.18 68.81 20.74
C LEU A 23 -64.68 68.52 20.44
N ALA A 24 -63.83 68.37 21.47
CA ALA A 24 -62.43 67.96 21.31
C ALA A 24 -62.22 66.43 21.35
N ALA A 25 -63.29 65.65 21.57
CA ALA A 25 -63.24 64.18 21.66
C ALA A 25 -63.67 63.45 20.38
N TRP A 26 -63.97 64.18 19.29
CA TRP A 26 -64.50 63.59 18.04
C TRP A 26 -63.61 63.82 16.81
N ILE A 27 -62.32 64.17 17.00
CA ILE A 27 -61.31 64.18 15.92
C ILE A 27 -59.97 63.63 16.46
N ILE A 28 -59.99 62.39 16.95
CA ILE A 28 -58.82 61.50 16.90
C ILE A 28 -59.39 60.13 16.60
N PRO A 29 -59.20 59.56 15.41
CA PRO A 29 -59.48 58.15 15.22
C PRO A 29 -58.37 57.38 15.94
N TYR A 30 -58.55 57.08 17.22
CA TYR A 30 -57.89 55.94 17.84
C TYR A 30 -58.42 54.70 17.13
N HIS A 31 -57.82 54.33 16.00
CA HIS A 31 -57.91 52.97 15.50
C HIS A 31 -57.10 52.12 16.49
N SER A 32 -57.74 51.65 17.56
CA SER A 32 -57.26 50.46 18.24
C SER A 32 -57.36 49.32 17.23
N HIS A 33 -56.29 49.06 16.49
CA HIS A 33 -56.21 47.88 15.63
C HIS A 33 -56.30 46.66 16.55
N ALA A 34 -57.44 45.94 16.48
CA ALA A 34 -57.63 44.74 17.27
C ALA A 34 -56.49 43.75 16.96
N GLN A 35 -55.78 43.29 17.98
CA GLN A 35 -54.80 42.21 17.84
C GLN A 35 -55.56 40.93 17.45
N ILE A 36 -55.09 40.26 16.42
CA ILE A 36 -55.63 38.98 15.96
C ILE A 36 -54.62 37.89 16.29
N ASP A 37 -55.08 36.86 17.01
CA ASP A 37 -54.32 35.65 17.30
C ASP A 37 -54.64 34.58 16.24
N VAL A 38 -53.61 34.05 15.61
CA VAL A 38 -53.71 32.91 14.69
C VAL A 38 -52.85 31.76 15.20
N VAL A 39 -53.49 30.62 15.45
CA VAL A 39 -52.80 29.37 15.81
C VAL A 39 -52.52 28.58 14.53
N ILE A 40 -51.28 28.12 14.38
CA ILE A 40 -50.88 27.23 13.28
C ILE A 40 -50.50 25.87 13.86
N GLY A 41 -51.22 24.85 13.38
CA GLY A 41 -51.13 23.48 13.87
C GLY A 41 -52.19 23.17 14.93
N ALA A 42 -52.60 21.90 15.02
CA ALA A 42 -53.62 21.43 15.95
C ALA A 42 -53.04 21.00 17.31
N GLY A 43 -51.71 20.91 17.45
CA GLY A 43 -51.07 20.29 18.60
C GLY A 43 -51.40 18.80 18.69
N SER A 44 -51.63 18.15 17.54
CA SER A 44 -52.17 16.80 17.39
C SER A 44 -51.28 15.69 17.99
N VAL A 45 -50.02 16.00 18.28
CA VAL A 45 -49.09 15.12 18.98
C VAL A 45 -48.76 15.73 20.34
N THR A 46 -49.28 15.11 21.40
CA THR A 46 -48.93 15.45 22.79
C THR A 46 -48.06 14.34 23.37
N GLY A 47 -46.92 14.71 23.97
CA GLY A 47 -46.06 13.79 24.71
C GLY A 47 -45.09 12.95 23.87
N THR A 48 -43.81 13.26 23.98
CA THR A 48 -42.77 12.27 24.26
C THR A 48 -41.61 13.00 24.96
N THR A 49 -41.30 12.57 26.18
CA THR A 49 -40.10 12.94 26.95
C THR A 49 -38.83 12.20 26.47
N SER A 50 -38.91 11.51 25.33
CA SER A 50 -37.85 10.64 24.80
C SER A 50 -36.91 11.41 23.87
N ASN A 51 -35.63 11.45 24.26
CA ASN A 51 -34.49 12.06 23.58
C ASN A 51 -33.99 11.18 22.42
N GLY A 52 -34.73 11.17 21.31
CA GLY A 52 -34.26 10.62 20.05
C GLY A 52 -33.99 11.71 19.03
N VAL A 53 -33.08 11.44 18.09
CA VAL A 53 -32.73 12.28 16.92
C VAL A 53 -33.94 12.56 15.99
N ALA A 54 -35.15 12.12 16.35
CA ALA A 54 -36.40 12.39 15.64
C ALA A 54 -37.40 13.31 16.39
N THR A 55 -37.20 13.64 17.67
CA THR A 55 -38.27 14.23 18.52
C THR A 55 -38.01 15.68 18.98
N ASP A 56 -36.84 16.26 18.75
CA ASP A 56 -36.52 17.65 19.12
C ASP A 56 -36.97 18.66 18.04
N ALA A 57 -38.21 19.13 18.18
CA ALA A 57 -38.92 20.00 17.25
C ALA A 57 -39.12 21.44 17.77
N GLY A 58 -38.37 21.82 18.81
CA GLY A 58 -38.31 23.19 19.33
C GLY A 58 -39.57 23.68 20.07
N PRO A 59 -39.70 25.00 20.29
CA PRO A 59 -38.75 26.08 19.91
C PRO A 59 -37.44 26.10 20.71
N MET A 60 -37.28 25.23 21.70
CA MET A 60 -36.03 24.98 22.41
C MET A 60 -36.01 23.56 22.96
N TYR A 61 -34.80 23.07 23.21
CA TYR A 61 -34.51 21.79 23.84
C TYR A 61 -33.99 21.97 25.28
N ASN A 62 -34.19 20.97 26.14
CA ASN A 62 -34.02 21.10 27.60
C ASN A 62 -32.60 20.90 28.15
N THR A 63 -32.37 21.57 29.29
CA THR A 63 -31.24 21.50 30.23
C THR A 63 -31.71 21.11 31.65
N GLY A 64 -32.18 19.89 31.84
CA GLY A 64 -32.44 19.36 33.19
C GLY A 64 -31.11 19.12 33.90
N GLY A 65 -31.08 19.03 35.24
CA GLY A 65 -29.84 18.82 36.01
C GLY A 65 -29.03 17.55 35.66
N ALA A 66 -29.55 16.66 34.80
CA ALA A 66 -28.88 15.48 34.26
C ALA A 66 -28.66 15.51 32.73
N SER A 67 -29.07 16.56 32.02
CA SER A 67 -28.89 16.72 30.56
C SER A 67 -27.56 17.43 30.28
N GLY A 68 -26.68 16.81 29.49
CA GLY A 68 -25.44 17.46 29.04
C GLY A 68 -25.64 18.52 27.95
N PHE A 69 -26.88 18.71 27.46
CA PHE A 69 -27.22 19.61 26.37
C PHE A 69 -27.50 21.01 26.91
N VAL A 70 -26.61 21.96 26.66
CA VAL A 70 -26.73 23.37 27.13
C VAL A 70 -27.06 24.37 26.02
N TYR A 71 -27.13 23.90 24.77
CA TYR A 71 -27.48 24.70 23.60
C TYR A 71 -28.55 24.02 22.76
N SER A 72 -29.45 24.79 22.17
CA SER A 72 -30.33 24.32 21.10
C SER A 72 -30.75 25.41 20.14
N LYS A 73 -30.96 25.04 18.88
CA LYS A 73 -31.42 25.91 17.81
C LYS A 73 -32.47 25.20 16.99
N HIS A 74 -33.51 25.92 16.60
CA HIS A 74 -34.59 25.40 15.75
C HIS A 74 -34.88 26.40 14.64
N HIS A 75 -35.21 25.88 13.46
CA HIS A 75 -35.59 26.68 12.32
C HIS A 75 -36.83 26.08 11.67
N PHE A 76 -37.85 26.91 11.48
CA PHE A 76 -39.18 26.55 11.03
C PHE A 76 -39.53 27.30 9.75
N VAL A 77 -40.01 26.60 8.73
CA VAL A 77 -40.62 27.22 7.55
C VAL A 77 -42.14 27.04 7.63
N TYR A 78 -42.86 28.15 7.73
CA TYR A 78 -44.31 28.21 7.55
C TYR A 78 -44.59 28.66 6.13
N THR A 79 -45.22 27.81 5.32
CA THR A 79 -45.41 28.11 3.89
C THR A 79 -46.43 29.23 3.70
N ALA A 80 -46.34 29.94 2.57
CA ALA A 80 -47.30 30.99 2.23
C ALA A 80 -48.75 30.47 2.24
N ALA A 81 -48.97 29.26 1.69
CA ALA A 81 -50.27 28.62 1.68
C ALA A 81 -50.78 28.32 3.11
N GLU A 82 -49.91 27.79 3.97
CA GLU A 82 -50.24 27.51 5.36
C GLU A 82 -50.64 28.77 6.14
N LEU A 83 -49.88 29.86 6.00
CA LEU A 83 -50.15 31.12 6.68
C LEU A 83 -51.44 31.78 6.18
N ALA A 84 -51.66 31.75 4.85
CA ALA A 84 -52.88 32.28 4.24
C ALA A 84 -54.12 31.50 4.68
N THR A 85 -54.08 30.16 4.66
CA THR A 85 -55.21 29.31 5.09
C THR A 85 -55.54 29.49 6.58
N ASN A 86 -54.55 29.72 7.44
CA ASN A 86 -54.78 29.95 8.87
C ASN A 86 -55.11 31.42 9.20
N GLY A 87 -55.16 32.32 8.20
CA GLY A 87 -55.65 33.69 8.39
C GLY A 87 -54.59 34.68 8.83
N VAL A 88 -53.33 34.51 8.43
CA VAL A 88 -52.28 35.56 8.50
C VAL A 88 -52.18 36.22 7.11
N PRO A 89 -52.85 37.36 6.86
CA PRO A 89 -52.81 38.01 5.54
C PRO A 89 -51.51 38.80 5.34
N ALA A 90 -51.13 39.02 4.08
CA ALA A 90 -50.01 39.89 3.74
C ALA A 90 -50.24 41.32 4.26
N GLY A 91 -49.17 41.99 4.69
CA GLY A 91 -49.20 43.38 5.14
C GLY A 91 -49.62 43.57 6.61
N VAL A 92 -49.56 42.51 7.43
CA VAL A 92 -49.78 42.61 8.88
C VAL A 92 -48.47 42.76 9.63
N LEU A 93 -48.51 43.41 10.80
CA LEU A 93 -47.41 43.43 11.75
C LEU A 93 -47.61 42.33 12.78
N ILE A 94 -46.80 41.28 12.71
CA ILE A 94 -46.71 40.28 13.78
C ILE A 94 -46.10 40.99 14.99
N THR A 95 -46.85 41.06 16.08
CA THR A 95 -46.45 41.73 17.33
C THR A 95 -46.01 40.74 18.39
N LYS A 96 -46.46 39.48 18.30
CA LYS A 96 -46.08 38.44 19.25
C LYS A 96 -46.00 37.08 18.56
N ILE A 97 -45.18 36.22 19.12
CA ILE A 97 -45.11 34.80 18.78
C ILE A 97 -45.25 33.99 20.08
N SER A 98 -45.98 32.88 20.04
CA SER A 98 -46.14 32.00 21.20
C SER A 98 -46.06 30.54 20.81
N TRP A 99 -45.56 29.69 21.69
CA TRP A 99 -45.61 28.23 21.52
C TRP A 99 -46.34 27.59 22.69
N TYR A 100 -47.08 26.51 22.43
CA TYR A 100 -47.88 25.85 23.46
C TYR A 100 -47.04 24.85 24.26
N LYS A 101 -46.78 25.16 25.53
CA LYS A 101 -46.08 24.29 26.48
C LYS A 101 -47.06 23.33 27.13
N ALA A 102 -46.85 22.04 26.95
CA ALA A 102 -47.73 20.94 27.35
C ALA A 102 -47.41 20.35 28.73
N ASN A 103 -46.39 20.85 29.44
CA ASN A 103 -46.05 20.40 30.79
C ASN A 103 -45.60 21.53 31.73
N ASN A 104 -45.42 21.18 33.00
CA ASN A 104 -45.09 22.12 34.08
C ASN A 104 -43.58 22.40 34.23
N ALA A 105 -42.75 22.06 33.23
CA ALA A 105 -41.34 22.42 33.21
C ALA A 105 -41.19 23.95 33.26
N ALA A 106 -40.26 24.43 34.09
CA ALA A 106 -40.00 25.83 34.35
C ALA A 106 -38.50 26.10 34.30
N TYR A 107 -38.10 27.33 34.01
CA TYR A 107 -36.71 27.79 34.09
C TYR A 107 -36.67 29.13 34.83
N SER A 108 -35.95 29.20 35.95
CA SER A 108 -35.87 30.42 36.77
C SER A 108 -34.84 31.42 36.22
N SER A 109 -35.18 32.72 36.21
CA SER A 109 -34.35 33.84 35.71
C SER A 109 -33.07 34.13 36.52
N ALA A 110 -32.78 33.35 37.57
CA ALA A 110 -31.59 33.55 38.40
C ALA A 110 -30.27 33.12 37.70
N SER A 111 -30.35 32.53 36.52
CA SER A 111 -29.21 32.12 35.69
C SER A 111 -29.33 32.76 34.30
N ALA A 112 -28.20 33.19 33.70
CA ALA A 112 -28.20 33.77 32.36
C ALA A 112 -28.63 32.72 31.33
N ALA A 113 -29.69 33.02 30.59
CA ALA A 113 -30.28 32.19 29.55
C ALA A 113 -30.61 33.06 28.37
N ILE A 114 -29.88 32.84 27.28
CA ILE A 114 -30.09 33.52 26.02
C ILE A 114 -31.26 32.83 25.30
N PHE A 115 -32.26 33.62 24.94
CA PHE A 115 -33.29 33.21 24.00
C PHE A 115 -33.53 34.29 22.96
N ASP A 116 -33.21 33.96 21.71
CA ASP A 116 -33.39 34.84 20.57
C ASP A 116 -34.42 34.26 19.60
N ILE A 117 -35.19 35.15 18.95
CA ILE A 117 -36.11 34.80 17.87
C ILE A 117 -35.80 35.68 16.66
N TYR A 118 -35.62 35.03 15.52
CA TYR A 118 -35.41 35.66 14.23
C TYR A 118 -36.59 35.35 13.30
N LEU A 119 -37.10 36.36 12.60
CA LEU A 119 -38.15 36.22 11.57
C LEU A 119 -37.63 36.67 10.21
N LYS A 120 -37.98 35.94 9.15
CA LYS A 120 -37.61 36.26 7.77
C LYS A 120 -38.79 35.98 6.82
N ASN A 121 -39.15 36.99 6.02
CA ASN A 121 -40.05 36.78 4.89
C ASN A 121 -39.30 36.03 3.79
N SER A 122 -39.93 35.00 3.22
CA SER A 122 -39.28 34.06 2.32
C SER A 122 -40.22 33.61 1.21
N SER A 123 -39.67 32.99 0.18
CA SER A 123 -40.41 32.21 -0.82
C SER A 123 -40.23 30.70 -0.63
N ALA A 124 -39.54 30.28 0.44
CA ALA A 124 -39.21 28.89 0.70
C ALA A 124 -40.46 28.02 0.85
N THR A 125 -40.46 26.87 0.16
CA THR A 125 -41.50 25.84 0.30
C THR A 125 -41.14 24.79 1.36
N GLY A 126 -39.89 24.80 1.84
CA GLY A 126 -39.38 23.95 2.91
C GLY A 126 -37.99 24.37 3.36
N VAL A 127 -37.40 23.60 4.29
CA VAL A 127 -36.07 23.90 4.81
C VAL A 127 -34.96 23.47 3.84
N PRO A 128 -33.78 24.13 3.83
CA PRO A 128 -32.69 23.76 2.94
C PRO A 128 -32.17 22.33 3.19
N THR A 129 -31.85 21.61 2.10
CA THR A 129 -31.28 20.26 2.12
C THR A 129 -30.10 20.16 1.13
N PRO A 130 -29.10 19.30 1.38
CA PRO A 130 -28.91 18.42 2.56
C PRO A 130 -28.44 19.19 3.81
N VAL A 131 -28.50 18.55 4.98
CA VAL A 131 -27.83 19.03 6.21
C VAL A 131 -26.35 18.59 6.20
N PRO A 132 -25.42 19.31 6.87
CA PRO A 132 -25.61 20.42 7.79
C PRO A 132 -25.88 21.78 7.10
N GLN A 133 -26.61 22.66 7.78
CA GLN A 133 -26.87 24.04 7.34
C GLN A 133 -26.37 25.03 8.39
N SER A 134 -25.62 26.06 8.00
CA SER A 134 -25.06 27.01 8.96
C SER A 134 -26.12 27.96 9.53
N PHE A 135 -26.05 28.23 10.84
CA PHE A 135 -26.91 29.18 11.53
C PHE A 135 -26.82 30.56 10.88
N SER A 136 -25.61 31.04 10.57
CA SER A 136 -25.40 32.35 9.93
C SER A 136 -25.99 32.42 8.52
N THR A 137 -26.01 31.30 7.78
CA THR A 137 -26.63 31.22 6.46
C THR A 137 -28.15 31.25 6.57
N ILE A 138 -28.73 30.50 7.50
CA ILE A 138 -30.19 30.43 7.71
C ILE A 138 -30.76 31.76 8.22
N THR A 139 -30.07 32.41 9.16
CA THR A 139 -30.49 33.71 9.71
C THR A 139 -30.04 34.90 8.86
N SER A 140 -29.32 34.67 7.76
CA SER A 140 -28.97 35.72 6.80
C SER A 140 -30.25 36.40 6.28
N GLY A 141 -30.31 37.72 6.40
CA GLY A 141 -31.46 38.54 6.01
C GLY A 141 -32.67 38.45 6.97
N ALA A 142 -32.58 37.72 8.08
CA ALA A 142 -33.63 37.68 9.11
C ALA A 142 -33.54 38.89 10.05
N SER A 143 -34.68 39.35 10.55
CA SER A 143 -34.75 40.33 11.64
C SER A 143 -34.74 39.62 12.98
N GLN A 144 -33.84 40.00 13.90
CA GLN A 144 -33.93 39.58 15.30
C GLN A 144 -35.08 40.35 15.95
N VAL A 145 -36.19 39.67 16.20
CA VAL A 145 -37.44 40.27 16.67
C VAL A 145 -37.66 40.08 18.17
N TYR A 146 -36.88 39.21 18.80
CA TYR A 146 -36.83 39.03 20.24
C TYR A 146 -35.41 38.65 20.64
N ALA A 147 -34.93 39.23 21.73
CA ALA A 147 -33.65 38.90 22.34
C ALA A 147 -33.78 39.05 23.85
N SER A 148 -33.31 38.05 24.59
CA SER A 148 -33.30 38.05 26.05
C SER A 148 -32.06 37.31 26.51
N THR A 149 -31.30 37.89 27.43
CA THR A 149 -30.12 37.25 28.03
C THR A 149 -30.43 36.63 29.40
N THR A 150 -31.65 36.81 29.90
CA THR A 150 -32.13 36.35 31.21
C THR A 150 -33.51 35.69 31.09
N GLN A 151 -33.71 34.90 30.04
CA GLN A 151 -35.01 34.33 29.73
C GLN A 151 -35.47 33.36 30.83
N SER A 152 -36.68 33.57 31.35
CA SER A 152 -37.34 32.63 32.27
C SER A 152 -38.60 32.02 31.68
N PHE A 153 -38.95 30.84 32.19
CA PHE A 153 -40.17 30.12 31.86
C PHE A 153 -40.89 29.72 33.15
N SER A 154 -42.17 30.06 33.27
CA SER A 154 -42.97 29.66 34.42
C SER A 154 -43.37 28.18 34.36
N SER A 155 -43.80 27.63 35.50
CA SER A 155 -44.35 26.26 35.58
C SER A 155 -45.77 26.14 35.01
N ALA A 156 -46.38 27.23 34.54
CA ALA A 156 -47.72 27.21 33.96
C ALA A 156 -47.73 26.44 32.63
N ILE A 157 -48.73 25.57 32.44
CA ILE A 157 -49.02 24.91 31.16
C ILE A 157 -49.84 25.87 30.31
N GLY A 158 -49.55 25.97 29.02
CA GLY A 158 -50.27 26.83 28.08
C GLY A 158 -49.34 27.58 27.12
N TRP A 159 -49.87 28.64 26.51
CA TRP A 159 -49.13 29.49 25.58
C TRP A 159 -48.02 30.26 26.28
N VAL A 160 -46.78 30.02 25.87
CA VAL A 160 -45.63 30.83 26.27
C VAL A 160 -45.45 31.93 25.23
N GLU A 161 -45.67 33.17 25.64
CA GLU A 161 -45.75 34.33 24.77
C GLU A 161 -44.47 35.17 24.78
N PHE A 162 -44.01 35.54 23.59
CA PHE A 162 -42.89 36.44 23.36
C PHE A 162 -43.40 37.66 22.61
N THR A 163 -43.39 38.82 23.27
CA THR A 163 -43.70 40.10 22.63
C THR A 163 -42.47 40.55 21.85
N LEU A 164 -42.64 40.82 20.55
CA LEU A 164 -41.52 41.20 19.70
C LEU A 164 -41.04 42.61 20.07
N SER A 165 -39.73 42.79 20.22
CA SER A 165 -39.10 44.09 20.49
C SER A 165 -39.34 45.07 19.33
N THR A 166 -39.48 44.53 18.12
CA THR A 166 -39.91 45.25 16.92
C THR A 166 -40.99 44.43 16.21
N PRO A 167 -42.22 44.95 16.02
CA PRO A 167 -43.24 44.27 15.23
C PRO A 167 -42.73 43.93 13.83
N PHE A 168 -42.96 42.70 13.39
CA PHE A 168 -42.45 42.18 12.13
C PHE A 168 -43.49 42.29 11.02
N LEU A 169 -43.17 43.02 9.95
CA LEU A 169 -44.05 43.12 8.78
C LEU A 169 -44.01 41.81 7.99
N TYR A 170 -45.12 41.08 7.98
CA TYR A 170 -45.28 39.89 7.16
C TYR A 170 -45.75 40.26 5.76
N THR A 171 -45.02 39.80 4.73
CA THR A 171 -45.22 40.25 3.34
C THR A 171 -46.05 39.31 2.48
N GLY A 172 -46.64 38.25 3.07
CA GLY A 172 -47.53 37.32 2.36
C GLY A 172 -46.85 36.10 1.72
N GLY A 173 -45.53 35.94 1.88
CA GLY A 173 -44.78 34.77 1.43
C GLY A 173 -44.71 33.66 2.48
N ALA A 174 -43.72 32.79 2.41
CA ALA A 174 -43.39 31.93 3.53
C ALA A 174 -42.80 32.77 4.68
N LEU A 175 -43.01 32.32 5.92
CA LEU A 175 -42.39 32.90 7.12
C LEU A 175 -41.41 31.89 7.70
N GLU A 176 -40.15 32.29 7.74
CA GLU A 176 -39.08 31.54 8.39
C GLU A 176 -38.91 32.05 9.83
N VAL A 177 -38.96 31.14 10.80
CA VAL A 177 -38.80 31.43 12.23
C VAL A 177 -37.61 30.64 12.77
N THR A 178 -36.61 31.32 13.29
CA THR A 178 -35.42 30.69 13.88
C THR A 178 -35.29 31.05 15.34
N THR A 179 -35.00 30.07 16.20
CA THR A 179 -34.75 30.26 17.62
C THR A 179 -33.33 29.85 18.00
N ASN A 180 -32.76 30.56 18.96
CA ASN A 180 -31.49 30.23 19.59
C ASN A 180 -31.69 30.19 21.11
N TRP A 181 -31.35 29.07 21.73
CA TRP A 181 -31.43 28.86 23.17
C TRP A 181 -30.06 28.44 23.70
N ASP A 182 -29.52 29.22 24.62
CA ASP A 182 -28.20 29.01 25.20
C ASP A 182 -28.20 29.37 26.69
N ILE A 183 -28.02 28.37 27.54
CA ILE A 183 -27.92 28.59 29.00
C ILE A 183 -26.48 28.50 29.53
N SER A 184 -25.53 28.17 28.66
CA SER A 184 -24.12 28.06 29.04
C SER A 184 -23.54 29.42 29.46
N ALA A 185 -24.15 30.51 28.99
CA ALA A 185 -23.85 31.88 29.37
C ALA A 185 -23.96 32.11 30.90
N GLY A 186 -24.71 31.27 31.62
CA GLY A 186 -24.82 31.27 33.09
C GLY A 186 -23.76 30.43 33.83
N GLY A 187 -22.81 29.82 33.12
CA GLY A 187 -21.88 28.83 33.67
C GLY A 187 -22.43 27.40 33.59
N ALA A 188 -21.55 26.41 33.39
CA ALA A 188 -21.88 25.00 33.11
C ALA A 188 -22.68 24.25 34.20
N THR A 189 -23.06 24.93 35.29
CA THR A 189 -23.84 24.41 36.43
C THR A 189 -25.15 25.17 36.66
N ALA A 190 -25.69 25.88 35.68
CA ALA A 190 -26.98 26.58 35.79
C ALA A 190 -28.16 25.59 35.93
N VAL A 191 -28.41 25.13 37.17
CA VAL A 191 -29.57 24.34 37.60
C VAL A 191 -30.82 25.24 37.64
N GLY A 192 -31.25 25.71 36.47
CA GLY A 192 -32.41 26.60 36.34
C GLY A 192 -33.71 25.88 35.98
N SER A 193 -33.61 24.72 35.29
CA SER A 193 -34.77 24.00 34.77
C SER A 193 -35.33 22.94 35.75
N THR A 194 -36.65 22.88 35.91
CA THR A 194 -37.33 21.85 36.73
C THR A 194 -37.58 20.54 35.98
N GLY A 195 -37.29 20.45 34.68
CA GLY A 195 -37.48 19.23 33.89
C GLY A 195 -37.49 19.47 32.36
N ASN A 196 -37.64 18.40 31.57
CA ASN A 196 -37.72 18.50 30.10
C ASN A 196 -38.94 19.31 29.65
N PHE A 197 -38.76 20.38 28.88
CA PHE A 197 -39.86 21.09 28.23
C PHE A 197 -40.58 20.19 27.23
N ALA A 198 -41.89 20.07 27.37
CA ALA A 198 -42.75 19.40 26.40
C ALA A 198 -43.58 20.45 25.65
N TRP A 199 -43.45 20.47 24.33
CA TRP A 199 -44.20 21.36 23.44
C TRP A 199 -45.28 20.55 22.72
N ALA A 200 -46.48 21.14 22.52
CA ALA A 200 -47.46 20.56 21.60
C ALA A 200 -46.90 20.64 20.18
N LYS A 201 -47.08 19.59 19.39
CA LYS A 201 -46.46 19.46 18.06
C LYS A 201 -47.46 18.98 17.03
N ASP A 202 -47.13 19.23 15.78
CA ASP A 202 -47.83 18.72 14.61
C ASP A 202 -46.84 18.03 13.64
N PRO A 203 -47.27 17.00 12.89
CA PRO A 203 -46.43 16.38 11.86
C PRO A 203 -46.00 17.38 10.77
N GLY A 204 -44.75 17.31 10.30
CA GLY A 204 -44.24 18.15 9.21
C GLY A 204 -42.72 18.09 9.04
N THR A 205 -42.23 18.23 7.80
CA THR A 205 -40.80 18.09 7.43
C THR A 205 -40.02 19.41 7.31
N ASN A 206 -40.69 20.54 7.54
CA ASN A 206 -40.14 21.89 7.35
C ASN A 206 -39.40 22.43 8.58
N ILE A 207 -38.56 21.59 9.20
CA ILE A 207 -37.86 21.90 10.44
C ILE A 207 -36.42 21.42 10.38
N LEU A 208 -35.50 22.33 10.71
CA LEU A 208 -34.13 22.01 11.08
C LEU A 208 -33.95 22.19 12.57
N SER A 209 -33.17 21.32 13.20
CA SER A 209 -32.76 21.54 14.58
C SER A 209 -31.38 21.01 14.90
N HIS A 210 -30.84 21.52 15.99
CA HIS A 210 -29.63 21.05 16.62
C HIS A 210 -29.75 21.27 18.13
N ALA A 211 -29.30 20.29 18.91
CA ALA A 211 -29.11 20.44 20.34
C ALA A 211 -27.86 19.64 20.71
N ASP A 212 -26.95 20.25 21.47
CA ASP A 212 -25.73 19.59 21.97
C ASP A 212 -25.23 20.24 23.28
N GLY A 213 -24.25 19.60 23.92
CA GLY A 213 -23.52 20.15 25.06
C GLY A 213 -22.49 21.22 24.68
N THR A 214 -22.18 21.35 23.39
CA THR A 214 -21.29 22.38 22.84
C THR A 214 -22.00 23.23 21.80
N GLN A 215 -21.58 24.48 21.66
CA GLN A 215 -22.18 25.39 20.69
C GLN A 215 -21.81 24.95 19.27
N SER A 216 -22.77 24.40 18.52
CA SER A 216 -22.59 24.15 17.08
C SER A 216 -22.94 25.40 16.25
N PRO A 217 -22.15 25.72 15.22
CA PRO A 217 -22.53 26.74 14.24
C PRO A 217 -23.63 26.26 13.28
N ASN A 218 -23.96 24.96 13.26
CA ASN A 218 -24.79 24.34 12.22
C ASN A 218 -26.04 23.65 12.77
N PHE A 219 -27.13 23.69 12.00
CA PHE A 219 -28.24 22.75 12.06
C PHE A 219 -27.82 21.42 11.45
N THR A 220 -28.03 20.32 12.17
CA THR A 220 -27.52 18.99 11.77
C THR A 220 -28.62 17.98 11.50
N PHE A 221 -29.88 18.28 11.82
CA PHE A 221 -30.98 17.33 11.71
C PHE A 221 -32.20 17.92 11.02
N LEU A 222 -32.80 17.15 10.11
CA LEU A 222 -34.16 17.33 9.61
C LEU A 222 -35.15 16.65 10.56
N ARG A 223 -36.28 17.29 10.86
CA ARG A 223 -37.31 16.73 11.75
C ARG A 223 -38.63 16.54 11.02
N THR A 224 -39.43 15.60 11.51
CA THR A 224 -40.75 15.23 10.96
C THR A 224 -41.91 15.73 11.81
N SER A 225 -41.63 16.57 12.81
CA SER A 225 -42.64 17.27 13.61
C SER A 225 -42.19 18.70 13.91
N ARG A 226 -43.16 19.61 14.08
CA ARG A 226 -42.96 21.04 14.37
C ARG A 226 -43.74 21.45 15.62
N ALA A 227 -43.18 22.30 16.47
CA ALA A 227 -43.91 22.89 17.57
C ALA A 227 -45.11 23.72 17.09
N GLN A 228 -46.25 23.58 17.76
CA GLN A 228 -47.44 24.38 17.54
C GLN A 228 -47.15 25.84 17.91
N VAL A 229 -47.50 26.76 17.01
CA VAL A 229 -47.21 28.19 17.17
C VAL A 229 -48.49 29.01 17.11
N ARG A 230 -48.48 30.17 17.76
CA ARG A 230 -49.48 31.22 17.63
C ARG A 230 -48.80 32.52 17.25
N PHE A 231 -49.22 33.14 16.15
CA PHE A 231 -48.82 34.48 15.76
C PHE A 231 -49.92 35.47 16.17
N THR A 232 -49.55 36.49 16.92
CA THR A 232 -50.43 37.64 17.18
C THR A 232 -50.00 38.77 16.27
N TYR A 233 -50.92 39.31 15.49
CA TYR A 233 -50.64 40.42 14.57
C TYR A 233 -51.65 41.55 14.68
N THR A 234 -51.27 42.72 14.15
CA THR A 234 -52.14 43.88 13.93
C THR A 234 -52.08 44.29 12.45
N SER A 235 -53.04 45.08 11.97
CA SER A 235 -52.94 45.67 10.63
C SER A 235 -51.69 46.56 10.59
N ALA A 236 -50.82 46.44 9.57
CA ALA A 236 -49.73 47.39 9.42
C ALA A 236 -50.30 48.75 9.02
N THR A 237 -49.81 49.81 9.67
CA THR A 237 -50.06 51.18 9.21
C THR A 237 -49.57 51.31 7.77
N PRO A 238 -50.34 51.96 6.87
CA PRO A 238 -49.88 52.29 5.53
C PRO A 238 -48.54 53.03 5.59
N CYS A 239 -47.69 52.80 4.60
CA CYS A 239 -46.44 53.52 4.47
C CYS A 239 -46.69 55.04 4.39
N VAL A 240 -45.78 55.83 4.97
CA VAL A 240 -45.86 57.30 4.92
C VAL A 240 -45.04 57.80 3.73
N ALA A 241 -45.63 58.66 2.90
CA ALA A 241 -44.94 59.32 1.79
C ALA A 241 -44.43 60.72 2.24
N PRO A 242 -43.18 61.10 1.91
CA PRO A 242 -42.16 60.28 1.25
C PRO A 242 -41.57 59.20 2.18
N PRO A 243 -41.20 58.01 1.65
CA PRO A 243 -40.49 57.02 2.44
C PRO A 243 -39.08 57.52 2.78
N THR A 244 -38.51 57.03 3.88
CA THR A 244 -37.09 57.16 4.22
C THR A 244 -36.37 55.92 3.74
N ALA A 245 -35.41 56.04 2.82
CA ALA A 245 -34.78 54.86 2.23
C ALA A 245 -33.65 54.23 3.07
N GLY A 246 -33.05 54.98 4.01
CA GLY A 246 -32.02 54.46 4.92
C GLY A 246 -30.66 54.24 4.26
N THR A 247 -29.88 53.27 4.77
CA THR A 247 -28.53 52.92 4.31
C THR A 247 -28.49 51.48 3.81
N SER A 248 -27.85 51.24 2.66
CA SER A 248 -27.59 49.90 2.15
C SER A 248 -26.45 49.21 2.90
N ASN A 249 -26.63 47.93 3.18
CA ASN A 249 -25.64 47.06 3.79
C ASN A 249 -25.34 45.88 2.85
N ALA A 250 -24.08 45.45 2.83
CA ALA A 250 -23.63 44.28 2.08
C ALA A 250 -22.79 43.37 3.00
N SER A 251 -23.01 42.06 2.91
CA SER A 251 -22.26 41.07 3.70
C SER A 251 -21.97 39.80 2.88
N PRO A 252 -20.68 39.46 2.62
CA PRO A 252 -19.50 40.34 2.80
C PRO A 252 -19.51 41.51 1.80
N ASN A 253 -18.74 42.57 2.05
CA ASN A 253 -18.61 43.73 1.15
C ASN A 253 -17.18 43.93 0.57
N ALA A 254 -16.21 43.12 0.98
CA ALA A 254 -14.85 43.13 0.49
C ALA A 254 -14.20 41.74 0.62
N GLY A 255 -13.06 41.53 -0.05
CA GLY A 255 -12.36 40.24 -0.07
C GLY A 255 -13.09 39.14 -0.84
N ILE A 256 -13.94 39.54 -1.80
CA ILE A 256 -14.89 38.65 -2.48
C ILE A 256 -14.36 38.31 -3.86
N CYS A 257 -14.42 37.05 -4.29
CA CYS A 257 -14.08 36.65 -5.65
C CYS A 257 -15.31 36.73 -6.57
N THR A 258 -15.08 36.89 -7.87
CA THR A 258 -16.16 36.91 -8.89
C THR A 258 -17.06 35.67 -8.80
N GLY A 259 -18.37 35.86 -8.95
CA GLY A 259 -19.41 34.82 -8.83
C GLY A 259 -19.93 34.58 -7.41
N THR A 260 -19.33 35.17 -6.38
CA THR A 260 -19.79 34.99 -4.99
C THR A 260 -21.12 35.70 -4.75
N ASN A 261 -22.02 35.09 -3.99
CA ASN A 261 -23.26 35.74 -3.56
C ASN A 261 -23.01 36.71 -2.40
N VAL A 262 -23.47 37.95 -2.57
CA VAL A 262 -23.45 39.00 -1.55
C VAL A 262 -24.87 39.26 -1.06
N ALA A 263 -25.08 39.15 0.26
CA ALA A 263 -26.35 39.50 0.87
C ALA A 263 -26.47 41.03 0.97
N LEU A 264 -27.59 41.57 0.51
CA LEU A 264 -27.92 42.99 0.55
C LEU A 264 -29.12 43.23 1.47
N SER A 265 -29.05 44.28 2.29
CA SER A 265 -30.13 44.68 3.19
C SER A 265 -30.15 46.19 3.42
N LEU A 266 -31.17 46.69 4.11
CA LEU A 266 -31.29 48.10 4.50
C LEU A 266 -31.33 48.26 6.02
N SER A 267 -30.74 49.34 6.51
CA SER A 267 -30.90 49.81 7.89
C SER A 267 -31.47 51.23 7.91
N GLY A 268 -32.39 51.51 8.83
CA GLY A 268 -33.00 52.84 8.97
C GLY A 268 -34.03 53.20 7.88
N THR A 269 -34.52 52.20 7.13
CA THR A 269 -35.60 52.40 6.15
C THR A 269 -36.96 52.54 6.84
N SER A 270 -37.90 53.25 6.22
CA SER A 270 -39.31 53.29 6.65
C SER A 270 -39.93 51.90 6.70
N THR A 271 -40.92 51.75 7.58
CA THR A 271 -41.75 50.55 7.74
C THR A 271 -43.23 50.90 7.47
N GLY A 272 -44.02 49.94 6.98
CA GLY A 272 -45.45 50.12 6.70
C GLY A 272 -45.95 49.29 5.52
N SER A 273 -47.25 49.04 5.45
CA SER A 273 -47.87 48.34 4.31
C SER A 273 -47.84 49.21 3.05
N GLY A 274 -47.54 48.61 1.89
CA GLY A 274 -47.45 49.32 0.61
C GLY A 274 -46.05 49.83 0.23
N LEU A 275 -45.02 49.52 1.02
CA LEU A 275 -43.63 49.73 0.61
C LEU A 275 -43.19 48.71 -0.45
N SER A 276 -42.40 49.16 -1.41
CA SER A 276 -41.65 48.29 -2.33
C SER A 276 -40.19 48.72 -2.45
N PHE A 277 -39.33 47.73 -2.65
CA PHE A 277 -37.88 47.85 -2.68
C PHE A 277 -37.37 47.29 -4.01
N GLN A 278 -36.75 48.14 -4.84
CA GLN A 278 -36.07 47.74 -6.06
C GLN A 278 -34.58 48.01 -5.88
N TRP A 279 -33.76 46.97 -5.90
CA TRP A 279 -32.31 47.14 -5.84
C TRP A 279 -31.75 47.60 -7.19
N GLU A 280 -30.74 48.45 -7.13
CA GLU A 280 -30.02 49.00 -8.27
C GLU A 280 -28.51 48.91 -8.04
N SER A 281 -27.75 48.81 -9.13
CA SER A 281 -26.28 48.77 -9.09
C SER A 281 -25.66 49.79 -10.04
N ALA A 282 -24.45 50.28 -9.73
CA ALA A 282 -23.69 51.22 -10.55
C ALA A 282 -22.17 50.98 -10.43
N SER A 283 -21.43 51.28 -11.49
CA SER A 283 -19.95 51.24 -11.48
C SER A 283 -19.31 52.46 -10.81
N SER A 284 -20.08 53.52 -10.57
CA SER A 284 -19.63 54.73 -9.87
C SER A 284 -20.62 55.13 -8.79
N LEU A 285 -20.13 55.79 -7.74
CA LEU A 285 -20.98 56.29 -6.65
C LEU A 285 -22.05 57.28 -7.13
N ALA A 286 -21.77 58.02 -8.22
CA ALA A 286 -22.70 58.97 -8.81
C ALA A 286 -23.73 58.32 -9.76
N GLY A 287 -23.61 57.02 -10.04
CA GLY A 287 -24.43 56.31 -11.02
C GLY A 287 -23.80 56.28 -12.43
N PRO A 288 -24.60 56.02 -13.48
CA PRO A 288 -26.03 55.73 -13.43
C PRO A 288 -26.32 54.39 -12.73
N TYR A 289 -27.39 54.36 -11.94
CA TYR A 289 -27.86 53.15 -11.26
C TYR A 289 -28.86 52.40 -12.14
N THR A 290 -28.65 51.09 -12.29
CA THR A 290 -29.51 50.20 -13.08
C THR A 290 -30.20 49.18 -12.17
N PRO A 291 -31.54 49.04 -12.23
CA PRO A 291 -32.28 48.04 -11.46
C PRO A 291 -31.83 46.60 -11.76
N PHE A 292 -31.79 45.76 -10.73
CA PHE A 292 -31.64 44.31 -10.87
C PHE A 292 -32.56 43.56 -9.91
N GLY A 293 -32.94 42.35 -10.28
CA GLY A 293 -33.98 41.60 -9.57
C GLY A 293 -35.36 42.26 -9.69
N THR A 294 -36.36 41.64 -9.07
CA THR A 294 -37.74 42.16 -9.04
C THR A 294 -37.98 43.03 -7.82
N SER A 295 -38.75 44.11 -7.99
CA SER A 295 -39.28 44.88 -6.87
C SER A 295 -39.98 43.98 -5.85
N SER A 296 -39.62 44.13 -4.59
CA SER A 296 -40.03 43.24 -3.49
C SER A 296 -40.64 44.05 -2.34
N PRO A 297 -41.59 43.51 -1.56
CA PRO A 297 -42.03 44.13 -0.31
C PRO A 297 -41.00 44.00 0.84
N SER A 298 -39.87 43.33 0.61
CA SER A 298 -38.76 43.17 1.55
C SER A 298 -37.45 43.71 0.94
N PRO A 299 -36.64 44.45 1.72
CA PRO A 299 -35.35 44.96 1.26
C PRO A 299 -34.23 43.90 1.23
N ALA A 300 -34.41 42.73 1.86
CA ALA A 300 -33.37 41.71 1.89
C ALA A 300 -33.31 40.94 0.56
N THR A 301 -32.12 40.84 -0.03
CA THR A 301 -31.86 40.03 -1.24
C THR A 301 -30.42 39.53 -1.28
N SER A 302 -30.07 38.75 -2.30
CA SER A 302 -28.69 38.34 -2.58
C SER A 302 -28.37 38.50 -4.06
N VAL A 303 -27.13 38.85 -4.39
CA VAL A 303 -26.67 39.02 -5.77
C VAL A 303 -25.33 38.33 -5.99
N ALA A 304 -25.20 37.60 -7.10
CA ALA A 304 -23.92 37.07 -7.54
C ALA A 304 -23.10 38.21 -8.16
N VAL A 305 -21.98 38.59 -7.52
CA VAL A 305 -21.18 39.75 -7.93
C VAL A 305 -20.09 39.34 -8.91
N THR A 306 -19.98 40.03 -10.04
CA THR A 306 -18.97 39.73 -11.08
C THR A 306 -17.91 40.83 -11.22
N SER A 307 -18.15 42.01 -10.64
CA SER A 307 -17.24 43.15 -10.64
C SER A 307 -17.53 44.05 -9.44
N SER A 308 -16.58 44.93 -9.11
CA SER A 308 -16.74 45.88 -8.01
C SER A 308 -17.80 46.94 -8.38
N MET A 309 -18.85 47.05 -7.57
CA MET A 309 -20.03 47.87 -7.88
C MET A 309 -20.56 48.55 -6.60
N TYR A 310 -21.27 49.67 -6.78
CA TYR A 310 -22.10 50.28 -5.75
C TYR A 310 -23.53 49.75 -5.83
N TYR A 311 -24.13 49.42 -4.70
CA TYR A 311 -25.50 48.93 -4.58
C TYR A 311 -26.35 49.89 -3.76
N ARG A 312 -27.57 50.19 -4.21
CA ARG A 312 -28.57 50.95 -3.45
C ARG A 312 -29.97 50.38 -3.68
N ALA A 313 -30.91 50.70 -2.81
CA ALA A 313 -32.31 50.36 -2.98
C ALA A 313 -33.15 51.62 -3.24
N ALA A 314 -34.00 51.55 -4.26
CA ALA A 314 -35.11 52.46 -4.45
C ALA A 314 -36.28 52.01 -3.57
N VAL A 315 -36.65 52.82 -2.58
CA VAL A 315 -37.71 52.55 -1.61
C VAL A 315 -38.93 53.37 -2.01
N THR A 316 -40.02 52.71 -2.36
CA THR A 316 -41.23 53.36 -2.89
C THR A 316 -42.41 53.18 -1.95
N CYS A 317 -43.12 54.26 -1.68
CA CYS A 317 -44.40 54.28 -1.01
C CYS A 317 -45.41 55.04 -1.88
N GLY A 318 -46.39 54.33 -2.46
CA GLY A 318 -47.32 54.91 -3.43
C GLY A 318 -46.61 55.46 -4.68
N ALA A 319 -46.75 56.75 -4.95
CA ALA A 319 -46.08 57.43 -6.06
C ALA A 319 -44.73 58.09 -5.69
N SER A 320 -44.30 58.00 -4.42
CA SER A 320 -43.06 58.61 -3.93
C SER A 320 -41.97 57.57 -3.79
N THR A 321 -40.80 57.82 -4.38
CA THR A 321 -39.61 56.98 -4.26
C THR A 321 -38.45 57.79 -3.66
N ASP A 322 -37.76 57.20 -2.69
CA ASP A 322 -36.50 57.70 -2.13
C ASP A 322 -35.40 56.63 -2.31
N TYR A 323 -34.12 57.03 -2.26
CA TYR A 323 -32.99 56.12 -2.54
C TYR A 323 -32.06 56.00 -1.34
N SER A 324 -31.69 54.76 -1.00
CA SER A 324 -30.81 54.52 0.14
C SER A 324 -29.39 55.00 -0.15
N VAL A 325 -28.62 55.28 0.92
CA VAL A 325 -27.18 55.53 0.81
C VAL A 325 -26.50 54.28 0.22
N PRO A 326 -25.76 54.40 -0.90
CA PRO A 326 -25.16 53.25 -1.55
C PRO A 326 -24.06 52.57 -0.73
N VAL A 327 -23.92 51.24 -0.86
CA VAL A 327 -22.81 50.44 -0.34
C VAL A 327 -21.88 50.00 -1.46
N PHE A 328 -20.57 50.15 -1.28
CA PHE A 328 -19.58 49.62 -2.21
C PHE A 328 -19.27 48.15 -1.89
N VAL A 329 -19.34 47.31 -2.91
CA VAL A 329 -18.95 45.91 -2.84
C VAL A 329 -17.70 45.71 -3.68
N GLN A 330 -16.58 45.42 -3.02
CA GLN A 330 -15.30 45.18 -3.68
C GLN A 330 -15.16 43.70 -4.08
N VAL A 331 -15.03 43.48 -5.38
CA VAL A 331 -14.75 42.17 -5.98
C VAL A 331 -13.31 42.14 -6.48
N ASN A 332 -12.56 41.16 -6.00
CA ASN A 332 -11.23 40.83 -6.48
C ASN A 332 -11.37 40.06 -7.81
N PRO A 333 -10.81 40.57 -8.92
CA PRO A 333 -10.85 39.87 -10.19
C PRO A 333 -9.96 38.61 -10.15
N ALA A 334 -10.18 37.71 -11.10
CA ALA A 334 -9.24 36.61 -11.34
C ALA A 334 -7.86 37.16 -11.72
N PHE A 335 -6.80 36.49 -11.27
CA PHE A 335 -5.43 36.91 -11.53
C PHE A 335 -5.13 36.84 -13.03
N PRO A 336 -4.59 37.90 -13.65
CA PRO A 336 -4.32 37.90 -15.08
C PRO A 336 -3.39 36.76 -15.50
N GLY A 337 -3.65 36.17 -16.67
CA GLY A 337 -2.72 35.23 -17.28
C GLY A 337 -1.45 35.96 -17.72
N GLY A 338 -0.30 35.27 -17.64
CA GLY A 338 0.98 35.87 -17.97
C GLY A 338 2.17 35.08 -17.45
N THR A 339 3.37 35.61 -17.71
CA THR A 339 4.61 35.11 -17.14
C THR A 339 5.07 36.02 -16.01
N TYR A 340 5.37 35.42 -14.86
CA TYR A 340 5.75 36.07 -13.62
C TYR A 340 7.06 35.46 -13.09
N THR A 341 7.72 36.17 -12.19
CA THR A 341 8.91 35.69 -11.49
C THR A 341 8.63 35.52 -10.00
N LEU A 342 9.33 34.59 -9.36
CA LEU A 342 9.42 34.53 -7.89
C LEU A 342 10.88 34.69 -7.50
N ASN A 343 11.21 35.76 -6.79
CA ASN A 343 12.57 36.04 -6.33
C ASN A 343 12.53 36.72 -4.96
N ALA A 344 12.99 36.02 -3.91
CA ALA A 344 12.99 36.52 -2.54
C ALA A 344 13.81 37.81 -2.32
N SER A 345 14.77 38.09 -3.22
CA SER A 345 15.60 39.31 -3.17
C SER A 345 14.91 40.56 -3.72
N MET A 346 13.74 40.41 -4.35
CA MET A 346 12.94 41.51 -4.89
C MET A 346 11.56 41.54 -4.22
N PRO A 347 10.99 42.72 -3.93
CA PRO A 347 9.65 42.81 -3.35
C PRO A 347 8.57 42.30 -4.32
N THR A 348 7.40 41.95 -3.77
CA THR A 348 6.21 41.66 -4.58
C THR A 348 5.70 42.96 -5.23
N ASP A 349 5.63 43.01 -6.56
CA ASP A 349 5.31 44.23 -7.32
C ASP A 349 4.19 44.06 -8.37
N VAL A 350 3.58 42.87 -8.45
CA VAL A 350 2.46 42.56 -9.37
C VAL A 350 1.23 43.46 -9.19
N GLY A 351 1.04 44.02 -7.99
CA GLY A 351 -0.04 44.98 -7.71
C GLY A 351 0.22 46.40 -8.23
N SER A 352 1.47 46.69 -8.64
CA SER A 352 1.93 48.00 -9.12
C SER A 352 2.38 47.98 -10.60
N GLY A 353 2.01 46.94 -11.35
CA GLY A 353 2.36 46.77 -12.76
C GLY A 353 3.70 46.06 -13.02
N GLY A 354 4.34 45.52 -11.97
CA GLY A 354 5.49 44.63 -12.09
C GLY A 354 5.09 43.17 -12.33
N SER A 355 6.04 42.24 -12.17
CA SER A 355 5.84 40.81 -12.46
C SER A 355 6.43 39.86 -11.42
N ASN A 356 6.94 40.37 -10.31
CA ASN A 356 7.63 39.59 -9.30
C ASN A 356 6.77 39.32 -8.06
N PHE A 357 6.90 38.10 -7.54
CA PHE A 357 6.50 37.69 -6.21
C PHE A 357 7.75 37.51 -5.33
N GLN A 358 7.70 37.98 -4.09
CA GLN A 358 8.77 37.76 -3.13
C GLN A 358 8.72 36.35 -2.51
N SER A 359 7.52 35.77 -2.38
CA SER A 359 7.28 34.48 -1.73
C SER A 359 6.22 33.64 -2.46
N PHE A 360 6.19 32.34 -2.17
CA PHE A 360 5.13 31.45 -2.62
C PHE A 360 3.80 31.79 -1.94
N THR A 361 3.84 32.30 -0.71
CA THR A 361 2.66 32.82 -0.01
C THR A 361 2.03 33.99 -0.78
N ASP A 362 2.83 34.93 -1.29
CA ASP A 362 2.32 36.05 -2.10
C ASP A 362 1.72 35.56 -3.42
N PHE A 363 2.36 34.58 -4.06
CA PHE A 363 1.84 33.96 -5.27
C PHE A 363 0.50 33.25 -5.02
N LYS A 364 0.40 32.42 -3.96
CA LYS A 364 -0.85 31.77 -3.54
C LYS A 364 -1.96 32.81 -3.36
N ASN A 365 -1.68 33.87 -2.63
CA ASN A 365 -2.68 34.90 -2.33
C ASN A 365 -3.19 35.59 -3.60
N ALA A 366 -2.32 35.81 -4.60
CA ALA A 366 -2.70 36.45 -5.85
C ALA A 366 -3.67 35.61 -6.69
N ILE A 367 -3.50 34.29 -6.71
CA ILE A 367 -4.35 33.37 -7.51
C ILE A 367 -5.57 32.84 -6.74
N ASN A 368 -5.78 33.27 -5.49
CA ASN A 368 -6.84 32.76 -4.62
C ASN A 368 -8.27 33.04 -5.13
N CYS A 369 -8.44 34.07 -5.98
CA CYS A 369 -9.71 34.33 -6.67
C CYS A 369 -9.79 33.72 -8.07
N GLY A 370 -8.91 32.75 -8.36
CA GLY A 370 -8.79 32.11 -9.66
C GLY A 370 -7.89 32.87 -10.63
N ILE A 371 -7.80 32.35 -11.84
CA ILE A 371 -6.92 32.84 -12.92
C ILE A 371 -7.76 33.20 -14.15
N GLY A 372 -7.41 34.30 -14.81
CA GLY A 372 -8.05 34.79 -16.03
C GLY A 372 -7.40 34.25 -17.32
N GLY A 373 -6.29 33.52 -17.21
CA GLY A 373 -5.54 32.90 -18.30
C GLY A 373 -4.39 32.05 -17.75
N ALA A 374 -3.66 31.36 -18.62
CA ALA A 374 -2.51 30.54 -18.20
C ALA A 374 -1.44 31.38 -17.46
N ILE A 375 -0.86 30.79 -16.41
CA ILE A 375 0.19 31.39 -15.59
C ILE A 375 1.47 30.59 -15.73
N ILE A 376 2.59 31.28 -15.97
CA ILE A 376 3.94 30.72 -15.84
C ILE A 376 4.66 31.49 -14.74
N LEU A 377 5.08 30.80 -13.68
CA LEU A 377 5.88 31.33 -12.59
C LEU A 377 7.32 30.80 -12.69
N ASN A 378 8.26 31.65 -13.07
CA ASN A 378 9.68 31.32 -13.11
C ASN A 378 10.34 31.66 -11.76
N VAL A 379 10.73 30.64 -11.01
CA VAL A 379 11.32 30.78 -9.68
C VAL A 379 12.83 30.96 -9.81
N ALA A 380 13.35 32.08 -9.30
CA ALA A 380 14.78 32.35 -9.30
C ALA A 380 15.52 31.37 -8.37
N PRO A 381 16.76 30.97 -8.70
CA PRO A 381 17.59 30.14 -7.83
C PRO A 381 17.72 30.74 -6.43
N GLY A 382 17.54 29.92 -5.41
CA GLY A 382 17.48 30.36 -4.02
C GLY A 382 16.80 29.35 -3.11
N VAL A 383 16.80 29.62 -1.81
CA VAL A 383 16.11 28.79 -0.79
C VAL A 383 14.93 29.56 -0.24
N TYR A 384 13.74 28.98 -0.36
CA TYR A 384 12.47 29.49 0.12
C TYR A 384 12.02 28.62 1.29
N ASN A 385 12.00 29.19 2.50
CA ASN A 385 11.70 28.47 3.74
C ASN A 385 10.22 28.66 4.13
N GLU A 386 9.31 28.11 3.32
CA GLU A 386 7.88 28.22 3.51
C GLU A 386 7.17 26.96 2.99
N GLN A 387 5.88 26.83 3.32
CA GLN A 387 5.01 25.80 2.80
C GLN A 387 4.13 26.37 1.69
N LEU A 388 3.94 25.64 0.60
CA LEU A 388 2.98 26.00 -0.45
C LEU A 388 1.75 25.09 -0.35
N VAL A 389 0.61 25.66 0.00
CA VAL A 389 -0.68 24.96 -0.02
C VAL A 389 -1.56 25.61 -1.08
N LEU A 390 -1.79 24.94 -2.19
CA LEU A 390 -2.77 25.34 -3.19
C LEU A 390 -4.08 24.62 -2.89
N ASP A 391 -5.16 25.39 -2.88
CA ASP A 391 -6.53 24.88 -2.82
C ASP A 391 -7.10 24.86 -4.26
N GLY A 392 -8.40 24.65 -4.45
CA GLY A 392 -9.01 24.75 -5.78
C GLY A 392 -8.84 26.14 -6.39
N ILE A 393 -8.28 26.22 -7.60
CA ILE A 393 -8.01 27.47 -8.31
C ILE A 393 -9.07 27.67 -9.39
N GLY A 394 -9.97 28.64 -9.20
CA GLY A 394 -11.00 28.95 -10.20
C GLY A 394 -10.41 29.31 -11.57
N GLY A 395 -11.01 28.81 -12.65
CA GLY A 395 -10.59 29.14 -14.02
C GLY A 395 -9.46 28.29 -14.60
N THR A 396 -8.90 27.35 -13.84
CA THR A 396 -7.96 26.37 -14.39
C THR A 396 -8.65 25.43 -15.39
N SER A 397 -7.91 25.02 -16.41
CA SER A 397 -8.36 24.09 -17.45
C SER A 397 -7.15 23.56 -18.23
N SER A 398 -7.38 22.67 -19.20
CA SER A 398 -6.35 22.22 -20.13
C SER A 398 -5.72 23.34 -20.98
N THR A 399 -6.34 24.53 -21.03
CA THR A 399 -5.79 25.73 -21.70
C THR A 399 -5.22 26.74 -20.70
N ASN A 400 -5.91 26.97 -19.60
CA ASN A 400 -5.48 27.89 -18.54
C ASN A 400 -4.83 27.09 -17.41
N THR A 401 -3.55 26.82 -17.54
CA THR A 401 -2.77 26.05 -16.56
C THR A 401 -2.01 26.98 -15.61
N VAL A 402 -1.56 26.44 -14.48
CA VAL A 402 -0.55 27.11 -13.65
C VAL A 402 0.74 26.29 -13.72
N THR A 403 1.83 26.90 -14.20
CA THR A 403 3.14 26.25 -14.31
C THR A 403 4.13 26.93 -13.38
N ILE A 404 4.70 26.18 -12.43
CA ILE A 404 5.78 26.62 -11.53
C ILE A 404 7.09 26.00 -12.03
N ASN A 405 8.00 26.84 -12.53
CA ASN A 405 9.29 26.44 -13.08
C ASN A 405 10.43 26.81 -12.14
N GLY A 406 11.10 25.81 -11.54
CA GLY A 406 12.24 25.99 -10.65
C GLY A 406 13.61 26.09 -11.33
N GLY A 407 13.69 25.72 -12.61
CA GLY A 407 14.93 25.74 -13.39
C GLY A 407 16.09 24.89 -12.84
N GLY A 408 15.82 23.98 -11.89
CA GLY A 408 16.81 23.15 -11.18
C GLY A 408 17.56 23.85 -10.04
N GLY A 409 17.44 25.17 -9.92
CA GLY A 409 18.18 25.98 -8.94
C GLY A 409 17.34 26.49 -7.76
N ALA A 410 16.01 26.44 -7.85
CA ALA A 410 15.11 26.88 -6.79
C ALA A 410 14.81 25.75 -5.80
N THR A 411 14.98 26.03 -4.51
CA THR A 411 14.72 25.09 -3.41
C THR A 411 13.59 25.59 -2.54
N LEU A 412 12.48 24.86 -2.47
CA LEU A 412 11.43 25.05 -1.47
C LEU A 412 11.67 24.06 -0.32
N SER A 413 11.83 24.58 0.90
CA SER A 413 12.09 23.76 2.08
C SER A 413 11.15 24.08 3.22
N PHE A 414 10.65 23.02 3.88
CA PHE A 414 9.78 23.16 5.03
C PHE A 414 9.94 21.96 5.98
N ILE A 415 9.80 22.24 7.29
CA ILE A 415 9.66 21.22 8.34
C ILE A 415 8.32 21.44 9.02
N SER A 416 7.49 20.40 9.04
CA SER A 416 6.19 20.48 9.69
C SER A 416 6.22 19.80 11.05
N THR A 417 5.64 20.46 12.04
CA THR A 417 5.28 19.89 13.35
C THR A 417 3.77 19.66 13.47
N ASN A 418 3.00 19.98 12.43
CA ASN A 418 1.56 19.79 12.37
C ASN A 418 1.21 18.53 11.57
N THR A 419 0.60 17.56 12.25
CA THR A 419 0.20 16.28 11.65
C THR A 419 -0.75 16.43 10.45
N SER A 420 -1.50 17.52 10.36
CA SER A 420 -2.46 17.79 9.27
C SER A 420 -1.88 18.62 8.12
N GLN A 421 -0.60 19.00 8.17
CA GLN A 421 0.06 19.84 7.16
C GLN A 421 1.46 19.30 6.85
N ARG A 422 1.53 18.09 6.28
CA ARG A 422 2.80 17.35 6.14
C ARG A 422 3.59 17.68 4.88
N GLY A 423 2.92 18.10 3.80
CA GLY A 423 3.53 18.38 2.50
C GLY A 423 4.32 19.68 2.49
N VAL A 424 5.52 19.71 1.92
CA VAL A 424 6.20 20.97 1.56
C VAL A 424 5.36 21.71 0.52
N ILE A 425 4.83 20.95 -0.45
CA ILE A 425 3.77 21.39 -1.36
C ILE A 425 2.52 20.54 -1.12
N THR A 426 1.35 21.17 -1.04
CA THR A 426 0.06 20.50 -1.00
C THR A 426 -0.83 21.03 -2.12
N LEU A 427 -1.42 20.11 -2.89
CA LEU A 427 -2.45 20.35 -3.90
C LEU A 427 -3.76 19.76 -3.36
N ASN A 428 -4.71 20.63 -3.01
CA ASN A 428 -5.94 20.29 -2.32
C ASN A 428 -7.14 20.65 -3.19
N GLY A 429 -7.64 19.71 -3.98
CA GLY A 429 -8.61 19.97 -5.05
C GLY A 429 -8.08 20.93 -6.11
N THR A 430 -6.76 20.95 -6.29
CA THR A 430 -6.07 21.82 -7.25
C THR A 430 -5.87 21.07 -8.56
N ASP A 431 -6.32 21.66 -9.66
CA ASP A 431 -6.25 21.03 -10.99
C ASP A 431 -5.38 21.81 -11.97
N PHE A 432 -4.84 21.10 -12.97
CA PHE A 432 -4.06 21.66 -14.08
C PHE A 432 -2.83 22.47 -13.64
N VAL A 433 -2.16 22.01 -12.59
CA VAL A 433 -0.88 22.57 -12.12
C VAL A 433 0.29 21.73 -12.60
N THR A 434 1.31 22.38 -13.12
CA THR A 434 2.61 21.76 -13.42
C THR A 434 3.68 22.29 -12.46
N ILE A 435 4.35 21.40 -11.75
CA ILE A 435 5.54 21.69 -10.94
C ILE A 435 6.74 21.09 -11.67
N ASN A 436 7.64 21.94 -12.14
CA ASN A 436 8.72 21.57 -13.04
C ASN A 436 10.09 22.02 -12.52
N GLY A 437 11.03 21.08 -12.36
CA GLY A 437 12.42 21.41 -12.08
C GLY A 437 12.68 22.08 -10.73
N MET A 438 11.86 21.79 -9.71
CA MET A 438 12.04 22.31 -8.35
C MET A 438 12.90 21.35 -7.50
N ASN A 439 13.71 21.90 -6.58
CA ASN A 439 14.22 21.13 -5.45
C ASN A 439 13.23 21.27 -4.29
N ILE A 440 12.70 20.15 -3.80
CA ILE A 440 11.68 20.11 -2.74
C ILE A 440 12.27 19.35 -1.56
N VAL A 441 12.48 20.03 -0.45
CA VAL A 441 13.24 19.50 0.69
C VAL A 441 12.37 19.50 1.94
N SER A 442 12.00 18.30 2.39
CA SER A 442 11.52 18.16 3.77
C SER A 442 12.73 18.12 4.70
N SER A 443 12.93 19.17 5.49
CA SER A 443 14.05 19.29 6.42
C SER A 443 13.86 18.49 7.73
N SER A 444 12.87 17.61 7.75
CA SER A 444 12.57 16.73 8.88
C SER A 444 13.66 15.68 9.13
N THR A 445 14.11 15.57 10.37
CA THR A 445 15.13 14.58 10.79
C THR A 445 14.66 13.65 11.91
N LEU A 446 13.56 13.97 12.59
CA LEU A 446 13.03 13.18 13.71
C LEU A 446 11.82 12.35 13.29
N THR A 447 11.52 11.30 14.05
CA THR A 447 10.33 10.45 13.82
C THR A 447 9.01 11.16 14.18
N THR A 448 9.06 12.19 15.03
CA THR A 448 7.93 13.00 15.50
C THR A 448 7.62 14.21 14.63
N ASP A 449 8.56 14.58 13.75
CA ASP A 449 8.34 15.58 12.72
C ASP A 449 7.54 14.97 11.56
N TYR A 450 6.97 15.83 10.72
CA TYR A 450 6.22 15.44 9.54
C TYR A 450 6.88 15.97 8.28
N GLY A 451 7.00 15.12 7.27
CA GLY A 451 7.77 15.43 6.07
C GLY A 451 7.31 14.69 4.83
N TRP A 452 6.28 15.21 4.17
CA TRP A 452 5.93 14.82 2.81
C TRP A 452 6.52 15.83 1.83
N GLY A 453 7.09 15.38 0.71
CA GLY A 453 7.55 16.29 -0.33
C GLY A 453 6.37 17.01 -0.98
N ILE A 454 5.51 16.25 -1.67
CA ILE A 454 4.28 16.75 -2.29
C ILE A 454 3.10 15.92 -1.80
N PHE A 455 1.99 16.58 -1.48
CA PHE A 455 0.73 15.94 -1.10
C PHE A 455 -0.38 16.35 -2.07
N MET A 456 -1.15 15.39 -2.58
CA MET A 456 -2.30 15.55 -3.46
C MET A 456 -3.52 14.88 -2.83
N THR A 457 -4.62 15.61 -2.76
CA THR A 457 -5.86 15.14 -2.12
C THR A 457 -7.08 15.90 -2.62
N ASN A 458 -8.27 15.40 -2.26
CA ASN A 458 -9.55 16.02 -2.53
C ASN A 458 -9.77 16.36 -4.01
N ASP A 459 -9.62 15.36 -4.90
CA ASP A 459 -9.89 15.52 -6.34
C ASP A 459 -8.89 16.47 -7.03
N ALA A 460 -7.61 16.40 -6.64
CA ALA A 460 -6.54 17.16 -7.31
C ALA A 460 -6.11 16.44 -8.61
N ASP A 461 -6.63 16.89 -9.74
CA ASP A 461 -6.61 16.19 -11.01
C ASP A 461 -5.78 16.90 -12.09
N ASN A 462 -5.34 16.12 -13.08
CA ASN A 462 -4.63 16.66 -14.25
C ASN A 462 -3.36 17.44 -13.88
N ASN A 463 -2.73 17.13 -12.75
CA ASN A 463 -1.49 17.77 -12.33
C ASN A 463 -0.27 17.03 -12.87
N THR A 464 0.81 17.77 -13.10
CA THR A 464 2.08 17.22 -13.57
C THR A 464 3.21 17.61 -12.62
N ILE A 465 3.89 16.62 -12.05
CA ILE A 465 5.12 16.79 -11.28
C ILE A 465 6.26 16.25 -12.13
N THR A 466 7.15 17.12 -12.59
CA THR A 466 8.22 16.70 -13.51
C THR A 466 9.59 17.32 -13.25
N GLY A 467 10.65 16.54 -13.50
CA GLY A 467 12.03 17.01 -13.39
C GLY A 467 12.45 17.49 -12.00
N CYS A 468 11.69 17.19 -10.94
CA CYS A 468 11.93 17.69 -9.59
C CYS A 468 12.89 16.79 -8.81
N ASN A 469 13.64 17.38 -7.87
CA ASN A 469 14.42 16.65 -6.87
C ASN A 469 13.73 16.74 -5.51
N ILE A 470 13.14 15.64 -5.05
CA ILE A 470 12.47 15.55 -3.75
C ILE A 470 13.39 14.84 -2.76
N THR A 471 13.85 15.58 -1.75
CA THR A 471 14.79 15.07 -0.73
C THR A 471 14.13 14.97 0.64
N LEU A 472 14.28 13.80 1.25
CA LEU A 472 13.75 13.45 2.57
C LEU A 472 14.87 12.82 3.41
N SER A 473 14.57 12.53 4.67
CA SER A 473 15.50 11.73 5.50
C SER A 473 15.68 10.31 4.95
N THR A 474 16.94 9.88 4.85
CA THR A 474 17.35 8.52 4.51
C THR A 474 17.61 7.64 5.74
N SER A 475 17.37 8.17 6.95
CA SER A 475 17.59 7.46 8.22
C SER A 475 16.31 7.23 9.03
N THR A 476 15.28 8.06 8.85
CA THR A 476 14.01 7.90 9.58
C THR A 476 13.27 6.62 9.17
N THR A 477 12.62 5.98 10.13
CA THR A 477 11.84 4.73 9.94
C THR A 477 10.33 4.94 10.13
N SER A 478 9.90 6.19 10.26
CA SER A 478 8.52 6.60 10.55
C SER A 478 7.69 6.77 9.27
N THR A 479 6.43 6.36 9.29
CA THR A 479 5.46 6.58 8.21
C THR A 479 5.09 8.06 8.01
N ASN A 480 5.58 8.96 8.87
CA ASN A 480 5.41 10.39 8.74
C ASN A 480 6.18 11.02 7.57
N HIS A 481 7.06 10.24 6.92
CA HIS A 481 7.96 10.71 5.86
C HIS A 481 7.67 10.01 4.53
N ALA A 482 7.43 10.79 3.47
CA ALA A 482 7.14 10.25 2.13
C ALA A 482 7.50 11.26 1.03
N GLY A 483 7.80 10.79 -0.19
CA GLY A 483 8.14 11.67 -1.32
C GLY A 483 6.92 12.37 -1.89
N ILE A 484 6.13 11.65 -2.66
CA ILE A 484 4.88 12.16 -3.26
C ILE A 484 3.73 11.32 -2.74
N VAL A 485 2.70 11.97 -2.19
CA VAL A 485 1.57 11.30 -1.55
C VAL A 485 0.28 11.67 -2.26
N ILE A 486 -0.42 10.68 -2.80
CA ILE A 486 -1.82 10.78 -3.22
C ILE A 486 -2.65 9.96 -2.24
N SER A 487 -3.39 10.64 -1.36
CA SER A 487 -4.13 10.04 -0.25
C SER A 487 -5.37 10.85 0.12
N GLY A 488 -6.41 10.19 0.62
CA GLY A 488 -7.62 10.83 1.15
C GLY A 488 -7.47 11.39 2.57
N SER A 489 -6.25 11.37 3.15
CA SER A 489 -6.00 11.88 4.49
C SER A 489 -4.75 12.73 4.58
N ALA A 490 -4.86 13.88 5.25
CA ALA A 490 -3.73 14.74 5.59
C ALA A 490 -2.82 14.14 6.68
N THR A 491 -3.25 13.07 7.37
CA THR A 491 -2.52 12.44 8.48
C THR A 491 -2.01 11.03 8.17
N GLY A 492 -2.42 10.44 7.05
CA GLY A 492 -2.03 9.08 6.63
C GLY A 492 -1.69 9.02 5.16
N ALA A 493 -0.51 8.47 4.82
CA ALA A 493 -0.03 8.43 3.43
C ALA A 493 -0.73 7.36 2.57
N THR A 494 -1.46 6.43 3.20
CA THR A 494 -2.07 5.27 2.54
C THR A 494 -3.59 5.18 2.78
N THR A 495 -4.26 6.32 2.99
CA THR A 495 -5.70 6.36 3.25
C THR A 495 -6.46 6.52 1.92
N ALA A 496 -7.46 5.68 1.69
CA ALA A 496 -8.33 5.75 0.52
C ALA A 496 -9.17 7.04 0.48
N GLY A 497 -9.70 7.38 -0.70
CA GLY A 497 -10.61 8.52 -0.90
C GLY A 497 -9.91 9.81 -1.33
N SER A 498 -8.77 9.72 -2.03
CA SER A 498 -8.12 10.89 -2.63
C SER A 498 -8.91 11.46 -3.81
N ASN A 499 -9.54 10.56 -4.59
CA ASN A 499 -10.19 10.84 -5.88
C ASN A 499 -9.28 11.51 -6.93
N CYS A 500 -7.96 11.52 -6.73
CA CYS A 500 -7.05 12.23 -7.63
C CYS A 500 -6.74 11.39 -8.89
N ASP A 501 -7.16 11.88 -10.04
CA ASP A 501 -7.12 11.22 -11.35
C ASP A 501 -6.27 11.98 -12.38
N ASN A 502 -5.79 11.25 -13.39
CA ASN A 502 -5.05 11.81 -14.53
C ASN A 502 -3.78 12.59 -14.15
N ASN A 503 -3.16 12.30 -13.00
CA ASN A 503 -1.93 12.95 -12.58
C ASN A 503 -0.69 12.26 -13.18
N VAL A 504 0.32 13.07 -13.51
CA VAL A 504 1.58 12.61 -14.11
C VAL A 504 2.75 12.94 -13.19
N ILE A 505 3.42 11.91 -12.68
CA ILE A 505 4.65 12.01 -11.90
C ILE A 505 5.78 11.47 -12.78
N SER A 506 6.57 12.36 -13.37
CA SER A 506 7.56 11.97 -14.39
C SER A 506 8.96 12.54 -14.20
N ASN A 507 10.00 11.76 -14.50
CA ASN A 507 11.40 12.24 -14.53
C ASN A 507 11.88 12.92 -13.24
N ASN A 508 11.32 12.54 -12.08
CA ASN A 508 11.72 13.09 -10.79
C ASN A 508 12.79 12.22 -10.13
N THR A 509 13.62 12.81 -9.27
CA THR A 509 14.46 12.07 -8.32
C THR A 509 13.87 12.19 -6.92
N ILE A 510 13.54 11.06 -6.28
CA ILE A 510 12.98 10.99 -4.93
C ILE A 510 13.96 10.22 -4.05
N ASP A 511 14.52 10.87 -3.03
CA ASP A 511 15.54 10.29 -2.15
C ASP A 511 15.09 10.27 -0.68
N GLY A 512 14.98 9.07 -0.11
CA GLY A 512 14.63 8.85 1.30
C GLY A 512 13.14 8.57 1.55
N GLY A 513 12.70 8.81 2.79
CA GLY A 513 11.33 8.59 3.25
C GLY A 513 11.00 7.14 3.61
N TYR A 514 9.82 6.93 4.20
CA TYR A 514 9.26 5.60 4.41
C TYR A 514 8.68 5.04 3.11
N TYR A 515 7.97 5.92 2.40
CA TYR A 515 7.40 5.70 1.07
C TYR A 515 8.09 6.64 0.07
N GLY A 516 8.44 6.15 -1.12
CA GLY A 516 8.81 7.03 -2.23
C GLY A 516 7.58 7.76 -2.77
N ILE A 517 6.62 7.01 -3.32
CA ILE A 517 5.35 7.49 -3.84
C ILE A 517 4.21 6.66 -3.24
N THR A 518 3.12 7.30 -2.83
CA THR A 518 1.84 6.62 -2.55
C THR A 518 0.77 7.06 -3.53
N LEU A 519 -0.02 6.10 -4.03
CA LEU A 519 -1.11 6.29 -4.99
C LEU A 519 -2.33 5.49 -4.54
N VAL A 520 -3.21 6.13 -3.75
CA VAL A 520 -4.29 5.42 -3.06
C VAL A 520 -5.67 5.98 -3.39
N GLY A 521 -6.49 5.14 -4.02
CA GLY A 521 -7.92 5.32 -4.21
C GLY A 521 -8.75 4.40 -3.30
N GLY A 522 -10.07 4.39 -3.52
CA GLY A 522 -10.99 3.41 -2.96
C GLY A 522 -11.18 2.19 -3.88
N THR A 523 -12.21 1.39 -3.63
CA THR A 523 -12.62 0.29 -4.53
C THR A 523 -13.96 0.60 -5.21
N GLY A 524 -14.27 -0.07 -6.32
CA GLY A 524 -15.50 0.19 -7.06
C GLY A 524 -15.55 1.62 -7.63
N ALA A 525 -16.60 2.37 -7.31
CA ALA A 525 -16.81 3.72 -7.86
C ALA A 525 -15.82 4.78 -7.34
N SER A 526 -15.03 4.47 -6.30
CA SER A 526 -14.04 5.39 -5.71
C SER A 526 -12.60 5.07 -6.11
N MET A 527 -12.41 4.20 -7.10
CA MET A 527 -11.08 3.94 -7.65
C MET A 527 -10.55 5.18 -8.38
N ILE A 528 -9.25 5.42 -8.25
CA ILE A 528 -8.56 6.49 -8.98
C ILE A 528 -7.99 5.99 -10.30
N ASN A 529 -7.96 6.82 -11.32
CA ASN A 529 -7.84 6.41 -12.70
C ASN A 529 -6.76 7.20 -13.45
N ASN A 530 -6.12 6.55 -14.43
CA ASN A 530 -5.21 7.17 -15.41
C ASN A 530 -3.98 7.88 -14.82
N ASN A 531 -3.60 7.56 -13.58
CA ASN A 531 -2.41 8.12 -12.96
C ASN A 531 -1.14 7.47 -13.52
N GLN A 532 -0.10 8.27 -13.74
CA GLN A 532 1.14 7.83 -14.41
C GLN A 532 2.36 8.14 -13.56
N ILE A 533 3.21 7.14 -13.35
CA ILE A 533 4.50 7.23 -12.65
C ILE A 533 5.56 6.78 -13.66
N THR A 534 6.25 7.72 -14.31
CA THR A 534 7.12 7.41 -15.45
C THR A 534 8.54 8.00 -15.37
N GLY A 535 9.58 7.21 -15.66
CA GLY A 535 10.95 7.74 -15.77
C GLY A 535 11.55 8.30 -14.46
N ASN A 536 10.99 7.99 -13.29
CA ASN A 536 11.48 8.51 -12.02
C ASN A 536 12.63 7.68 -11.47
N ILE A 537 13.55 8.31 -10.72
CA ILE A 537 14.53 7.63 -9.87
C ILE A 537 14.02 7.69 -8.43
N ILE A 538 13.62 6.54 -7.88
CA ILE A 538 13.06 6.41 -6.52
C ILE A 538 14.05 5.62 -5.68
N LYS A 539 14.77 6.32 -4.79
CA LYS A 539 15.92 5.74 -4.10
C LYS A 539 15.90 5.93 -2.58
N ASN A 540 16.56 4.99 -1.90
CA ASN A 540 16.83 5.02 -0.46
C ASN A 540 15.59 5.17 0.45
N PHE A 541 14.43 4.76 -0.06
CA PHE A 541 13.22 4.60 0.76
C PHE A 541 13.43 3.51 1.82
N TYR A 542 12.72 3.60 2.94
CA TYR A 542 12.83 2.62 4.02
C TYR A 542 12.15 1.30 3.67
N LEU A 543 10.87 1.34 3.25
CA LEU A 543 10.04 0.15 3.06
C LEU A 543 9.50 0.04 1.62
N TYR A 544 8.81 1.09 1.13
CA TYR A 544 8.10 1.05 -0.15
C TYR A 544 8.59 2.11 -1.13
N GLY A 545 8.90 1.71 -2.35
CA GLY A 545 9.23 2.65 -3.44
C GLY A 545 7.95 3.33 -3.94
N VAL A 546 7.04 2.53 -4.49
CA VAL A 546 5.68 2.89 -4.88
C VAL A 546 4.71 2.00 -4.11
N TYR A 547 3.86 2.61 -3.31
CA TYR A 547 2.71 1.97 -2.68
C TYR A 547 1.46 2.37 -3.44
N SER A 548 0.64 1.41 -3.88
CA SER A 548 -0.62 1.72 -4.53
C SER A 548 -1.76 0.81 -4.10
N GLY A 549 -2.98 1.34 -4.11
CA GLY A 549 -4.19 0.52 -4.02
C GLY A 549 -5.44 1.24 -4.51
N GLY A 550 -6.35 0.47 -5.09
CA GLY A 550 -7.64 0.98 -5.57
C GLY A 550 -7.52 1.85 -6.83
N THR A 551 -6.93 1.31 -7.91
CA THR A 551 -6.67 2.10 -9.12
C THR A 551 -7.08 1.42 -10.43
N ASP A 552 -7.52 2.18 -11.44
CA ASP A 552 -7.73 1.70 -12.81
C ASP A 552 -6.81 2.41 -13.81
N ASN A 553 -6.30 1.67 -14.80
CA ASN A 553 -5.45 2.19 -15.87
C ASN A 553 -4.23 3.00 -15.37
N THR A 554 -3.67 2.62 -14.22
CA THR A 554 -2.42 3.18 -13.71
C THR A 554 -1.24 2.69 -14.54
N LEU A 555 -0.35 3.62 -14.91
CA LEU A 555 0.89 3.32 -15.62
C LEU A 555 2.10 3.54 -14.71
N VAL A 556 2.92 2.51 -14.53
CA VAL A 556 4.20 2.56 -13.81
C VAL A 556 5.28 2.08 -14.76
N GLU A 557 6.04 3.01 -15.34
CA GLU A 557 6.92 2.67 -16.44
C GLU A 557 8.26 3.40 -16.46
N LEU A 558 9.33 2.72 -16.89
CA LEU A 558 10.68 3.31 -17.02
C LEU A 558 11.26 3.89 -15.72
N ASN A 559 10.73 3.51 -14.56
CA ASN A 559 11.27 3.98 -13.28
C ASN A 559 12.48 3.15 -12.86
N ASP A 560 13.44 3.80 -12.20
CA ASP A 560 14.60 3.21 -11.56
C ASP A 560 14.40 3.22 -10.03
N LEU A 561 14.25 2.04 -9.42
CA LEU A 561 13.97 1.88 -8.00
C LEU A 561 15.08 1.10 -7.28
N HIS A 562 15.74 1.75 -6.31
CA HIS A 562 16.89 1.14 -5.64
C HIS A 562 17.15 1.65 -4.20
N ARG A 563 17.97 0.93 -3.42
CA ARG A 563 18.33 1.30 -2.04
C ARG A 563 19.85 1.12 -1.81
N ILE A 564 20.63 1.92 -2.54
CA ILE A 564 22.10 1.81 -2.57
C ILE A 564 22.73 2.34 -1.27
N ASN A 565 22.33 3.54 -0.83
CA ASN A 565 23.05 4.29 0.21
C ASN A 565 22.48 4.13 1.63
N ARG A 566 21.26 3.59 1.76
CA ARG A 566 20.61 3.44 3.05
C ARG A 566 21.15 2.23 3.82
N SER A 567 21.54 2.41 5.08
CA SER A 567 22.04 1.34 5.97
C SER A 567 21.02 0.88 7.03
N THR A 568 20.01 1.70 7.35
CA THR A 568 18.91 1.30 8.24
C THR A 568 17.84 0.58 7.42
N LEU A 569 17.83 -0.75 7.48
CA LEU A 569 17.07 -1.59 6.58
C LEU A 569 15.87 -2.30 7.23
N THR A 570 14.91 -2.64 6.39
CA THR A 570 13.77 -3.53 6.64
C THR A 570 13.39 -4.15 5.29
N THR A 571 12.18 -4.71 5.15
CA THR A 571 11.64 -5.21 3.87
C THR A 571 11.93 -4.23 2.73
N PHE A 572 12.32 -4.76 1.58
CA PHE A 572 12.51 -4.00 0.36
C PHE A 572 11.34 -4.32 -0.58
N ALA A 573 10.43 -3.37 -0.77
CA ALA A 573 9.27 -3.52 -1.65
C ALA A 573 9.15 -2.29 -2.57
N PRO A 574 10.05 -2.14 -3.56
CA PRO A 574 10.05 -1.05 -4.55
C PRO A 574 8.70 -0.87 -5.23
N LEU A 575 8.00 -1.94 -5.62
CA LEU A 575 6.66 -1.87 -6.20
C LEU A 575 5.69 -2.72 -5.38
N TYR A 576 4.76 -2.06 -4.67
CA TYR A 576 3.85 -2.69 -3.71
C TYR A 576 2.40 -2.28 -3.97
N PHE A 577 1.65 -3.18 -4.60
CA PHE A 577 0.32 -2.96 -5.16
C PHE A 577 -0.71 -3.83 -4.41
N LEU A 578 -1.68 -3.20 -3.75
CA LEU A 578 -2.65 -3.84 -2.86
C LEU A 578 -4.09 -3.47 -3.25
N THR A 579 -5.06 -4.22 -2.73
CA THR A 579 -6.46 -3.76 -2.64
C THR A 579 -7.02 -3.32 -4.00
N TYR A 580 -7.04 -4.27 -4.95
CA TYR A 580 -7.62 -4.16 -6.29
C TYR A 580 -6.95 -3.17 -7.26
N HIS A 581 -6.63 -3.67 -8.45
CA HIS A 581 -6.28 -2.86 -9.62
C HIS A 581 -6.94 -3.40 -10.89
N GLY A 582 -7.40 -2.50 -11.76
CA GLY A 582 -7.81 -2.80 -13.13
C GLY A 582 -6.86 -2.14 -14.13
N ASN A 583 -6.61 -2.79 -15.26
CA ASN A 583 -5.79 -2.25 -16.35
C ASN A 583 -4.40 -1.73 -15.91
N LEU A 584 -3.85 -2.23 -14.79
CA LEU A 584 -2.57 -1.79 -14.25
C LEU A 584 -1.46 -2.20 -15.20
N LYS A 585 -0.54 -1.29 -15.48
CA LYS A 585 0.61 -1.54 -16.35
C LYS A 585 1.90 -1.23 -15.61
N ILE A 586 2.64 -2.26 -15.21
CA ILE A 586 3.99 -2.15 -14.64
C ILE A 586 4.99 -2.59 -15.70
N ARG A 587 5.58 -1.63 -16.41
CA ARG A 587 6.33 -1.91 -17.64
C ARG A 587 7.73 -1.32 -17.63
N ARG A 588 8.73 -2.04 -18.12
CA ARG A 588 10.07 -1.49 -18.37
C ARG A 588 10.74 -0.83 -17.15
N ASN A 589 10.37 -1.22 -15.93
CA ASN A 589 10.99 -0.67 -14.72
C ASN A 589 12.30 -1.41 -14.42
N LYS A 590 13.24 -0.69 -13.82
CA LYS A 590 14.53 -1.17 -13.36
C LYS A 590 14.50 -1.24 -11.84
N ILE A 591 14.71 -2.44 -11.28
CA ILE A 591 14.60 -2.69 -9.83
C ILE A 591 15.88 -3.34 -9.34
N HIS A 592 16.62 -2.67 -8.45
CA HIS A 592 17.94 -3.17 -8.06
C HIS A 592 18.47 -2.67 -6.71
N ASP A 593 19.63 -3.20 -6.31
CA ASP A 593 20.41 -2.76 -5.15
C ASP A 593 19.57 -2.63 -3.87
N ALA A 594 19.01 -3.75 -3.39
CA ALA A 594 18.13 -3.77 -2.22
C ALA A 594 18.82 -3.40 -0.89
N ALA A 595 20.13 -3.60 -0.78
CA ALA A 595 20.87 -3.45 0.48
C ALA A 595 22.39 -3.27 0.27
N THR A 596 22.81 -2.46 -0.70
CA THR A 596 24.23 -2.34 -1.07
C THR A 596 25.10 -1.83 0.08
N ALA A 597 24.59 -0.90 0.91
CA ALA A 597 25.29 -0.43 2.10
C ALA A 597 25.30 -1.44 3.27
N SER A 598 24.52 -2.53 3.23
CA SER A 598 24.47 -3.55 4.30
C SER A 598 24.08 -4.93 3.73
N PRO A 599 24.95 -5.55 2.90
CA PRO A 599 24.59 -6.71 2.07
C PRO A 599 24.36 -8.01 2.86
N THR A 600 24.81 -8.06 4.11
CA THR A 600 24.63 -9.21 5.01
C THR A 600 23.39 -9.09 5.90
N THR A 601 22.60 -8.02 5.79
CA THR A 601 21.37 -7.90 6.58
C THR A 601 20.32 -8.90 6.11
N SER A 602 19.68 -9.59 7.05
CA SER A 602 18.53 -10.44 6.78
C SER A 602 17.23 -9.62 6.76
N PHE A 603 16.57 -9.58 5.61
CA PHE A 603 15.26 -8.96 5.41
C PHE A 603 14.55 -9.61 4.22
N THR A 604 13.26 -9.34 4.08
CA THR A 604 12.49 -9.83 2.93
C THR A 604 12.56 -8.84 1.76
N ALA A 605 12.84 -9.32 0.54
CA ALA A 605 12.84 -8.48 -0.65
C ALA A 605 11.78 -8.94 -1.65
N TYR A 606 11.01 -7.99 -2.20
CA TYR A 606 10.02 -8.21 -3.24
C TYR A 606 10.36 -7.31 -4.42
N GLY A 607 10.64 -7.88 -5.60
CA GLY A 607 10.80 -7.09 -6.82
C GLY A 607 9.49 -6.38 -7.17
N VAL A 608 8.44 -7.16 -7.42
CA VAL A 608 7.06 -6.65 -7.54
C VAL A 608 6.15 -7.46 -6.63
N TYR A 609 5.41 -6.77 -5.77
CA TYR A 609 4.38 -7.35 -4.93
C TYR A 609 3.00 -6.92 -5.47
N LEU A 610 2.17 -7.88 -5.87
CA LEU A 610 0.77 -7.66 -6.24
C LEU A 610 -0.14 -8.45 -5.30
N SER A 611 -1.08 -7.77 -4.63
CA SER A 611 -2.00 -8.41 -3.69
C SER A 611 -3.45 -8.09 -3.97
N ALA A 612 -4.30 -9.11 -3.83
CA ALA A 612 -5.76 -8.97 -3.82
C ALA A 612 -6.29 -8.18 -5.03
N SER A 613 -5.64 -8.33 -6.19
CA SER A 613 -6.01 -7.67 -7.43
C SER A 613 -6.70 -8.64 -8.38
N ASN A 614 -8.02 -8.54 -8.50
CA ASN A 614 -8.83 -9.48 -9.27
C ASN A 614 -9.74 -8.71 -10.23
N PRO A 615 -9.17 -8.00 -11.23
CA PRO A 615 -9.99 -7.28 -12.19
C PRO A 615 -10.85 -8.26 -13.01
N PRO A 616 -11.97 -7.82 -13.59
CA PRO A 616 -12.74 -8.64 -14.51
C PRO A 616 -11.94 -8.93 -15.79
N VAL A 617 -12.36 -9.97 -16.52
CA VAL A 617 -11.84 -10.27 -17.86
C VAL A 617 -12.07 -9.06 -18.78
N GLY A 618 -11.05 -8.69 -19.55
CA GLY A 618 -11.01 -7.47 -20.36
C GLY A 618 -10.32 -6.28 -19.68
N SER A 619 -10.07 -6.36 -18.38
CA SER A 619 -9.34 -5.33 -17.59
C SER A 619 -8.08 -5.91 -16.95
N GLU A 620 -7.44 -6.91 -17.60
CA GLU A 620 -6.30 -7.61 -17.02
C GLU A 620 -5.14 -6.66 -16.70
N ASN A 621 -4.42 -6.97 -15.62
CA ASN A 621 -3.18 -6.28 -15.29
C ASN A 621 -2.02 -6.84 -16.13
N GLU A 622 -1.06 -5.98 -16.49
CA GLU A 622 0.12 -6.33 -17.25
C GLU A 622 1.40 -5.92 -16.50
N ILE A 623 2.27 -6.90 -16.26
CA ILE A 623 3.59 -6.72 -15.66
C ILE A 623 4.61 -7.21 -16.69
N SER A 624 5.24 -6.30 -17.42
CA SER A 624 6.04 -6.66 -18.60
C SER A 624 7.36 -5.91 -18.76
N ASN A 625 8.34 -6.55 -19.42
CA ASN A 625 9.64 -5.96 -19.73
C ASN A 625 10.41 -5.38 -18.52
N ASN A 626 10.09 -5.78 -17.28
CA ASN A 626 10.81 -5.28 -16.12
C ASN A 626 12.16 -6.00 -15.98
N VAL A 627 13.17 -5.26 -15.53
CA VAL A 627 14.54 -5.74 -15.30
C VAL A 627 14.81 -5.70 -13.80
N ILE A 628 14.95 -6.86 -13.18
CA ILE A 628 15.14 -7.03 -11.73
C ILE A 628 16.49 -7.69 -11.48
N TYR A 629 17.40 -7.04 -10.75
CA TYR A 629 18.75 -7.59 -10.52
C TYR A 629 19.37 -7.10 -9.21
N LYS A 630 20.45 -7.76 -8.76
CA LYS A 630 21.27 -7.33 -7.60
C LYS A 630 20.43 -7.04 -6.34
N LEU A 631 19.47 -7.92 -6.06
CA LEU A 631 18.75 -7.91 -4.79
C LEU A 631 19.61 -8.58 -3.71
N SER A 632 20.61 -7.85 -3.19
CA SER A 632 21.48 -8.26 -2.07
C SER A 632 20.71 -8.35 -0.75
N GLY A 633 21.23 -9.11 0.22
CA GLY A 633 20.58 -9.42 1.50
C GLY A 633 20.59 -10.92 1.79
N GLU A 634 20.38 -11.30 3.05
CA GLU A 634 20.46 -12.70 3.52
C GLU A 634 19.11 -13.39 3.74
N GLY A 635 18.02 -12.61 3.73
CA GLY A 635 16.67 -13.11 3.95
C GLY A 635 15.99 -13.61 2.67
N SER A 636 14.69 -13.85 2.76
CA SER A 636 13.90 -14.43 1.67
C SER A 636 13.59 -13.40 0.58
N HIS A 637 13.91 -13.72 -0.67
CA HIS A 637 13.74 -12.81 -1.80
C HIS A 637 12.77 -13.38 -2.84
N TYR A 638 11.97 -12.50 -3.44
CA TYR A 638 10.96 -12.81 -4.43
C TYR A 638 11.14 -11.86 -5.63
N GLY A 639 11.25 -12.39 -6.84
CA GLY A 639 11.22 -11.57 -8.07
C GLY A 639 9.83 -10.98 -8.24
N PHE A 640 8.85 -11.87 -8.40
CA PHE A 640 7.43 -11.54 -8.39
C PHE A 640 6.74 -12.26 -7.23
N TYR A 641 6.00 -11.50 -6.44
CA TYR A 641 5.15 -12.03 -5.37
C TYR A 641 3.71 -11.69 -5.68
N ASN A 642 2.97 -12.69 -6.14
CA ASN A 642 1.56 -12.57 -6.44
C ASN A 642 0.72 -13.23 -5.33
N SER A 643 0.03 -12.41 -4.56
CA SER A 643 -0.77 -12.86 -3.44
C SER A 643 -2.25 -12.63 -3.69
N SER A 644 -3.00 -13.71 -3.93
CA SER A 644 -4.45 -13.64 -4.16
C SER A 644 -4.90 -12.65 -5.25
N SER A 645 -4.07 -12.49 -6.29
CA SER A 645 -4.43 -11.70 -7.48
C SER A 645 -4.54 -12.62 -8.70
N GLY A 646 -5.59 -12.43 -9.49
CA GLY A 646 -5.89 -13.11 -10.74
C GLY A 646 -5.86 -12.16 -11.92
N ASN A 647 -6.22 -12.64 -13.11
CA ASN A 647 -6.35 -11.86 -14.34
C ASN A 647 -5.16 -10.90 -14.55
N THR A 648 -3.96 -11.45 -14.42
CA THR A 648 -2.70 -10.71 -14.44
C THR A 648 -1.69 -11.44 -15.33
N ARG A 649 -1.10 -10.69 -16.26
CA ARG A 649 -0.15 -11.17 -17.27
C ARG A 649 1.26 -10.73 -16.90
N TYR A 650 2.16 -11.70 -16.72
CA TYR A 650 3.57 -11.50 -16.47
C TYR A 650 4.34 -11.88 -17.73
N TYR A 651 4.70 -10.89 -18.56
CA TYR A 651 5.26 -11.12 -19.89
C TYR A 651 6.66 -10.54 -20.05
N TYR A 652 7.57 -11.31 -20.64
CA TYR A 652 8.87 -10.77 -21.07
C TYR A 652 9.65 -10.08 -19.95
N ASN A 653 9.57 -10.50 -18.69
CA ASN A 653 10.41 -9.90 -17.65
C ASN A 653 11.77 -10.61 -17.60
N SER A 654 12.83 -9.86 -17.31
CA SER A 654 14.17 -10.42 -17.02
C SER A 654 14.47 -10.28 -15.53
N VAL A 655 14.69 -11.40 -14.85
CA VAL A 655 14.98 -11.45 -13.42
C VAL A 655 16.31 -12.17 -13.22
N SER A 656 17.28 -11.48 -12.62
CA SER A 656 18.53 -12.05 -12.13
C SER A 656 18.56 -11.95 -10.59
N MET A 657 18.58 -13.09 -9.93
CA MET A 657 18.78 -13.19 -8.49
C MET A 657 20.18 -13.69 -8.23
N ASP A 658 21.15 -12.83 -8.52
CA ASP A 658 22.56 -13.12 -8.36
C ASP A 658 23.09 -12.25 -7.20
N ALA A 659 23.47 -12.91 -6.11
CA ALA A 659 24.12 -12.25 -4.97
C ALA A 659 25.20 -13.18 -4.43
N ALA A 660 26.43 -12.96 -4.89
CA ALA A 660 27.60 -13.68 -4.40
C ALA A 660 27.89 -13.29 -2.94
N GLY A 661 28.23 -14.28 -2.11
CA GLY A 661 28.64 -14.06 -0.73
C GLY A 661 27.50 -13.91 0.29
N ALA A 662 26.24 -14.06 -0.12
CA ALA A 662 25.14 -14.18 0.84
C ALA A 662 25.22 -15.55 1.54
N THR A 663 25.37 -15.57 2.87
CA THR A 663 25.55 -16.80 3.67
C THR A 663 24.33 -17.21 4.49
N GLY A 664 23.27 -16.39 4.47
CA GLY A 664 22.04 -16.64 5.22
C GLY A 664 21.21 -17.83 4.74
N THR A 665 20.06 -18.01 5.38
CA THR A 665 19.12 -19.12 5.14
C THR A 665 17.91 -18.74 4.28
N GLY A 666 17.87 -17.50 3.78
CA GLY A 666 16.74 -16.98 3.01
C GLY A 666 16.45 -17.77 1.73
N THR A 667 15.18 -18.13 1.54
CA THR A 667 14.70 -18.77 0.32
C THR A 667 14.60 -17.77 -0.83
N THR A 668 14.88 -18.19 -2.06
CA THR A 668 14.78 -17.33 -3.25
C THR A 668 13.73 -17.86 -4.19
N TYR A 669 12.85 -16.98 -4.65
CA TYR A 669 11.76 -17.30 -5.57
C TYR A 669 11.83 -16.39 -6.79
N GLY A 670 11.74 -16.95 -7.99
CA GLY A 670 11.60 -16.17 -9.22
C GLY A 670 10.20 -15.59 -9.33
N PHE A 671 9.20 -16.47 -9.34
CA PHE A 671 7.77 -16.17 -9.30
C PHE A 671 7.11 -16.94 -8.15
N TYR A 672 6.31 -16.26 -7.33
CA TYR A 672 5.64 -16.85 -6.17
C TYR A 672 4.15 -16.55 -6.19
N GLN A 673 3.32 -17.60 -6.19
CA GLN A 673 1.86 -17.53 -6.09
C GLN A 673 1.38 -18.11 -4.76
N THR A 674 0.59 -17.35 -3.98
CA THR A 674 0.06 -17.82 -2.68
C THR A 674 -1.23 -18.63 -2.80
N THR A 675 -2.27 -18.10 -3.45
CA THR A 675 -3.61 -18.70 -3.49
C THR A 675 -4.05 -19.01 -4.92
N ILE A 676 -4.95 -19.98 -5.09
CA ILE A 676 -5.57 -20.28 -6.39
C ILE A 676 -6.33 -19.04 -6.87
N GLN A 677 -6.04 -18.59 -8.08
CA GLN A 677 -6.74 -17.51 -8.79
C GLN A 677 -6.76 -17.82 -10.28
N SER A 678 -7.80 -17.36 -10.98
CA SER A 678 -7.95 -17.52 -12.43
C SER A 678 -7.23 -16.44 -13.23
N GLY A 679 -6.82 -16.76 -14.45
CA GLY A 679 -6.31 -15.80 -15.43
C GLY A 679 -4.91 -15.27 -15.12
N ILE A 680 -4.10 -16.02 -14.38
CA ILE A 680 -2.68 -15.70 -14.22
C ILE A 680 -1.92 -16.31 -15.39
N GLU A 681 -1.17 -15.48 -16.12
CA GLU A 681 -0.35 -15.91 -17.24
C GLU A 681 1.12 -15.55 -17.01
N LEU A 682 2.01 -16.53 -17.11
CA LEU A 682 3.47 -16.35 -17.06
C LEU A 682 4.06 -16.78 -18.42
N ARG A 683 4.40 -15.83 -19.30
CA ARG A 683 4.90 -16.13 -20.65
C ARG A 683 6.18 -15.37 -20.99
N ASN A 684 7.10 -16.02 -21.69
CA ASN A 684 8.32 -15.41 -22.22
C ASN A 684 9.21 -14.73 -21.18
N ASN A 685 9.15 -15.09 -19.91
CA ASN A 685 10.02 -14.50 -18.89
C ASN A 685 11.37 -15.21 -18.88
N ASN A 686 12.43 -14.48 -18.53
CA ASN A 686 13.77 -15.02 -18.33
C ASN A 686 14.19 -14.85 -16.86
N ILE A 687 14.12 -15.94 -16.10
CA ILE A 687 14.38 -15.99 -14.67
C ILE A 687 15.68 -16.76 -14.43
N SER A 688 16.70 -16.09 -13.89
CA SER A 688 17.96 -16.67 -13.45
C SER A 688 18.12 -16.51 -11.94
N ILE A 689 18.44 -17.60 -11.24
CA ILE A 689 18.67 -17.58 -9.79
C ILE A 689 20.00 -18.26 -9.48
N SER A 690 20.97 -17.51 -8.94
CA SER A 690 22.27 -18.04 -8.50
C SER A 690 22.67 -17.65 -7.07
N ARG A 691 21.74 -17.08 -6.26
CA ARG A 691 22.00 -16.72 -4.84
C ARG A 691 22.64 -17.89 -4.08
N THR A 692 23.63 -17.55 -3.24
CA THR A 692 24.44 -18.51 -2.47
C THR A 692 23.88 -18.84 -1.09
N THR A 693 22.68 -18.37 -0.73
CA THR A 693 22.04 -18.70 0.56
C THR A 693 21.80 -20.20 0.70
N SER A 694 21.66 -20.72 1.92
CA SER A 694 21.37 -22.16 2.14
C SER A 694 19.90 -22.54 1.95
N GLY A 695 18.99 -21.55 1.91
CA GLY A 695 17.57 -21.75 1.63
C GLY A 695 17.31 -22.24 0.21
N ASN A 696 16.09 -22.74 -0.05
CA ASN A 696 15.74 -23.23 -1.38
C ASN A 696 15.83 -22.11 -2.43
N LYS A 697 16.11 -22.49 -3.68
CA LYS A 697 16.00 -21.63 -4.84
C LYS A 697 14.96 -22.26 -5.74
N VAL A 698 13.87 -21.55 -5.96
CA VAL A 698 12.72 -22.06 -6.71
C VAL A 698 12.37 -21.07 -7.81
N GLY A 699 12.39 -21.51 -9.06
CA GLY A 699 12.02 -20.67 -10.19
C GLY A 699 10.55 -20.23 -10.13
N ILE A 700 9.63 -21.19 -10.12
CA ILE A 700 8.18 -20.96 -10.07
C ILE A 700 7.58 -21.67 -8.84
N TYR A 701 7.02 -20.92 -7.90
CA TYR A 701 6.46 -21.47 -6.66
C TYR A 701 4.94 -21.29 -6.60
N MET A 702 4.20 -22.40 -6.58
CA MET A 702 2.74 -22.43 -6.52
C MET A 702 2.28 -23.00 -5.18
N SER A 703 2.03 -22.12 -4.20
CA SER A 703 1.80 -22.54 -2.81
C SER A 703 0.53 -23.34 -2.59
N SER A 704 -0.50 -23.16 -3.42
CA SER A 704 -1.83 -23.76 -3.25
C SER A 704 -2.32 -24.51 -4.49
N GLY A 705 -1.42 -24.78 -5.45
CA GLY A 705 -1.74 -25.47 -6.71
C GLY A 705 -1.78 -24.53 -7.93
N ILE A 706 -2.08 -25.12 -9.09
CA ILE A 706 -1.95 -24.48 -10.42
C ILE A 706 -3.29 -24.15 -11.10
N THR A 707 -4.42 -24.41 -10.44
CA THR A 707 -5.74 -24.13 -11.05
C THR A 707 -5.85 -22.65 -11.40
N GLY A 708 -6.20 -22.34 -12.64
CA GLY A 708 -6.33 -20.95 -13.12
C GLY A 708 -5.00 -20.25 -13.47
N PHE A 709 -3.87 -20.95 -13.36
CA PHE A 709 -2.55 -20.50 -13.77
C PHE A 709 -2.15 -21.15 -15.11
N SER A 710 -1.56 -20.35 -16.01
CA SER A 710 -0.97 -20.81 -17.26
C SER A 710 0.46 -20.31 -17.39
N SER A 711 1.41 -21.22 -17.65
CA SER A 711 2.82 -20.90 -17.82
C SER A 711 3.40 -21.60 -19.05
N ASN A 712 4.13 -20.87 -19.91
CA ASN A 712 4.82 -21.44 -21.05
C ASN A 712 5.85 -20.48 -21.67
N ASN A 713 6.74 -21.01 -22.52
CA ASN A 713 7.75 -20.23 -23.25
C ASN A 713 8.68 -19.41 -22.35
N ASN A 714 8.80 -19.78 -21.07
CA ASN A 714 9.70 -19.11 -20.14
C ASN A 714 11.09 -19.76 -20.21
N ASN A 715 12.14 -19.00 -19.89
CA ASN A 715 13.42 -19.56 -19.49
C ASN A 715 13.55 -19.45 -17.96
N VAL A 716 13.72 -20.58 -17.28
CA VAL A 716 13.89 -20.63 -15.82
C VAL A 716 15.16 -21.41 -15.51
N PHE A 717 16.20 -20.69 -15.14
CA PHE A 717 17.51 -21.23 -14.81
C PHE A 717 17.81 -21.04 -13.32
N VAL A 718 17.98 -22.14 -12.60
CA VAL A 718 18.24 -22.13 -11.15
C VAL A 718 19.53 -22.88 -10.87
N ASN A 719 20.57 -22.14 -10.49
CA ASN A 719 21.91 -22.66 -10.27
C ASN A 719 22.59 -21.96 -9.07
N GLY A 720 21.92 -21.99 -7.91
CA GLY A 720 22.53 -21.61 -6.64
C GLY A 720 23.42 -22.73 -6.07
N ALA A 721 24.07 -22.47 -4.94
CA ALA A 721 25.03 -23.40 -4.34
C ALA A 721 24.46 -24.78 -3.93
N SER A 722 23.16 -24.86 -3.64
CA SER A 722 22.43 -26.06 -3.21
C SER A 722 20.92 -25.82 -3.30
N SER A 723 20.11 -26.88 -3.20
CA SER A 723 18.64 -26.79 -3.08
C SER A 723 17.98 -26.03 -4.25
N ASN A 724 18.37 -26.38 -5.48
CA ASN A 724 17.89 -25.78 -6.72
C ASN A 724 16.68 -26.54 -7.26
N TYR A 725 15.62 -25.82 -7.59
CA TYR A 725 14.37 -26.39 -8.10
C TYR A 725 13.81 -25.51 -9.22
N PHE A 726 13.40 -26.13 -10.34
CA PHE A 726 12.69 -25.44 -11.40
C PHE A 726 11.38 -24.84 -10.87
N GLY A 727 10.64 -25.61 -10.08
CA GLY A 727 9.40 -25.13 -9.46
C GLY A 727 8.90 -25.95 -8.26
N TYR A 728 7.78 -25.50 -7.70
CA TYR A 728 7.07 -26.17 -6.61
C TYR A 728 5.57 -26.21 -6.91
N SER A 729 4.98 -27.41 -6.84
CA SER A 729 3.54 -27.64 -6.85
C SER A 729 3.26 -28.93 -6.08
N THR A 730 2.68 -28.82 -4.88
CA THR A 730 2.53 -29.90 -3.88
C THR A 730 3.86 -30.45 -3.34
N SER A 731 4.88 -30.62 -4.19
CA SER A 731 6.25 -30.99 -3.87
C SER A 731 7.25 -30.20 -4.74
N LEU A 732 8.51 -30.20 -4.31
CA LEU A 732 9.62 -29.54 -5.01
C LEU A 732 10.01 -30.34 -6.28
N GLN A 733 10.12 -29.66 -7.41
CA GLN A 733 10.46 -30.23 -8.71
C GLN A 733 11.86 -29.78 -9.13
N ALA A 734 12.82 -30.72 -9.12
CA ALA A 734 14.23 -30.40 -9.36
C ALA A 734 14.52 -29.95 -10.80
N SER A 735 13.82 -30.52 -11.79
CA SER A 735 14.03 -30.23 -13.22
C SER A 735 12.76 -29.75 -13.91
N ILE A 736 12.91 -29.19 -15.12
CA ILE A 736 11.78 -28.85 -15.98
C ILE A 736 10.93 -30.09 -16.34
N ALA A 737 11.55 -31.25 -16.52
CA ALA A 737 10.84 -32.49 -16.81
C ALA A 737 9.96 -32.94 -15.63
N ASN A 738 10.48 -32.82 -14.40
CA ASN A 738 9.70 -33.05 -13.17
C ASN A 738 8.52 -32.08 -13.06
N TRP A 739 8.76 -30.80 -13.37
CA TRP A 739 7.74 -29.76 -13.36
C TRP A 739 6.63 -30.03 -14.38
N GLN A 740 7.00 -30.32 -15.64
CA GLN A 740 6.07 -30.64 -16.72
C GLN A 740 5.24 -31.89 -16.38
N ALA A 741 5.86 -32.95 -15.84
CA ALA A 741 5.15 -34.15 -15.42
C ALA A 741 4.17 -33.90 -14.27
N ALA A 742 4.53 -33.02 -13.33
CA ALA A 742 3.70 -32.71 -12.16
C ALA A 742 2.54 -31.73 -12.46
N THR A 743 2.68 -30.87 -13.47
CA THR A 743 1.78 -29.72 -13.67
C THR A 743 1.14 -29.62 -15.05
N SER A 744 1.70 -30.30 -16.07
CA SER A 744 1.36 -30.10 -17.48
C SER A 744 1.55 -28.67 -18.00
N GLN A 745 2.29 -27.83 -17.27
CA GLN A 745 2.65 -26.46 -17.69
C GLN A 745 4.03 -26.46 -18.36
N ASP A 746 4.40 -25.34 -18.98
CA ASP A 746 5.77 -25.06 -19.44
C ASP A 746 6.31 -26.05 -20.49
N ALA A 747 5.42 -26.59 -21.34
CA ALA A 747 5.76 -27.55 -22.40
C ALA A 747 6.80 -27.01 -23.43
N ALA A 748 6.79 -25.71 -23.69
CA ALA A 748 7.73 -25.02 -24.59
C ALA A 748 8.68 -24.08 -23.84
N SER A 749 8.86 -24.29 -22.52
CA SER A 749 9.81 -23.54 -21.71
C SER A 749 11.18 -24.22 -21.67
N TYR A 750 12.19 -23.48 -21.22
CA TYR A 750 13.58 -23.90 -21.21
C TYR A 750 14.21 -23.70 -19.83
N SER A 751 15.31 -24.40 -19.58
CA SER A 751 16.16 -24.21 -18.40
C SER A 751 17.61 -24.08 -18.85
N MET A 752 17.93 -22.90 -19.40
CA MET A 752 19.26 -22.59 -19.96
C MET A 752 19.84 -21.36 -19.29
N ASN A 753 21.13 -21.37 -19.00
CA ASN A 753 21.82 -20.21 -18.44
C ASN A 753 21.71 -19.03 -19.44
N PRO A 754 21.12 -17.89 -19.07
CA PRO A 754 20.98 -16.78 -20.00
C PRO A 754 22.30 -16.08 -20.33
N MET A 755 23.35 -16.26 -19.51
CA MET A 755 24.66 -15.62 -19.71
C MET A 755 24.52 -14.11 -19.93
N PHE A 756 23.73 -13.44 -19.08
CA PHE A 756 23.45 -12.01 -19.20
C PHE A 756 24.73 -11.18 -19.38
N VAL A 757 24.72 -10.24 -20.33
CA VAL A 757 25.90 -9.48 -20.75
C VAL A 757 26.58 -8.74 -19.59
N ASN A 758 25.80 -8.04 -18.75
CA ASN A 758 26.34 -7.38 -17.57
C ASN A 758 25.26 -7.20 -16.48
N VAL A 759 25.09 -8.24 -15.66
CA VAL A 759 24.19 -8.22 -14.50
C VAL A 759 24.49 -7.05 -13.56
N SER A 760 25.77 -6.74 -13.30
CA SER A 760 26.15 -5.70 -12.33
C SER A 760 25.72 -4.28 -12.75
N GLY A 761 25.68 -4.02 -14.07
CA GLY A 761 25.20 -2.77 -14.67
C GLY A 761 23.69 -2.74 -14.95
N GLY A 762 23.00 -3.88 -14.80
CA GLY A 762 21.59 -4.03 -15.15
C GLY A 762 21.32 -4.33 -16.61
N ASP A 763 22.36 -4.71 -17.39
CA ASP A 763 22.19 -5.20 -18.75
C ASP A 763 21.88 -6.71 -18.71
N LEU A 764 20.58 -7.01 -18.70
CA LEU A 764 20.06 -8.37 -18.73
C LEU A 764 19.71 -8.82 -20.16
N THR A 765 20.41 -8.29 -21.17
CA THR A 765 20.42 -8.89 -22.51
C THR A 765 20.95 -10.32 -22.40
N PRO A 766 20.21 -11.35 -22.83
CA PRO A 766 20.75 -12.71 -22.85
C PRO A 766 21.98 -12.77 -23.75
N GLY A 767 23.07 -13.31 -23.23
CA GLY A 767 24.23 -13.62 -24.07
C GLY A 767 24.01 -14.93 -24.83
N ASN A 768 23.31 -15.89 -24.25
CA ASN A 768 23.15 -17.25 -24.79
C ASN A 768 22.32 -17.29 -26.09
N ALA A 769 22.98 -17.61 -27.21
CA ALA A 769 22.39 -17.75 -28.53
C ALA A 769 21.26 -18.78 -28.62
N LEU A 770 21.22 -19.77 -27.72
CA LEU A 770 20.16 -20.77 -27.70
C LEU A 770 18.82 -20.21 -27.20
N LEU A 771 18.83 -19.01 -26.59
CA LEU A 771 17.62 -18.30 -26.17
C LEU A 771 17.08 -17.32 -27.22
N ASP A 772 17.85 -17.07 -28.28
CA ASP A 772 17.45 -16.23 -29.40
C ASP A 772 16.20 -16.82 -30.07
N ASN A 773 15.19 -15.98 -30.33
CA ASN A 773 13.95 -16.32 -31.00
C ASN A 773 13.12 -17.44 -30.31
N LYS A 774 13.28 -17.65 -28.99
CA LYS A 774 12.60 -18.73 -28.23
C LYS A 774 11.24 -18.38 -27.62
N GLY A 775 10.85 -17.11 -27.64
CA GLY A 775 9.56 -16.64 -27.15
C GLY A 775 8.43 -16.95 -28.12
N THR A 776 7.21 -16.58 -27.71
CA THR A 776 6.00 -16.62 -28.55
C THR A 776 5.31 -15.26 -28.56
N PRO A 777 4.80 -14.75 -29.69
CA PRO A 777 4.11 -13.47 -29.73
C PRO A 777 2.94 -13.39 -28.73
N VAL A 778 2.93 -12.32 -27.93
CA VAL A 778 1.83 -11.93 -27.03
C VAL A 778 1.58 -10.43 -27.18
N SER A 779 0.66 -9.85 -26.40
CA SER A 779 0.19 -8.45 -26.56
C SER A 779 1.22 -7.34 -26.34
N VAL A 780 2.48 -7.67 -26.06
CA VAL A 780 3.58 -6.71 -25.82
C VAL A 780 4.47 -6.63 -27.06
N LEU A 781 4.45 -5.48 -27.75
CA LEU A 781 5.07 -5.31 -29.07
C LEU A 781 6.48 -4.71 -29.06
N ILE A 782 6.84 -4.04 -27.97
CA ILE A 782 8.16 -3.42 -27.79
C ILE A 782 8.87 -4.03 -26.59
N ASP A 783 10.18 -4.02 -26.59
CA ASP A 783 11.03 -4.48 -25.49
C ASP A 783 11.35 -3.36 -24.47
N TYR A 784 12.25 -3.64 -23.53
CA TYR A 784 12.76 -2.69 -22.53
C TYR A 784 13.40 -1.45 -23.16
N ASN A 785 14.15 -1.62 -24.24
CA ASN A 785 14.86 -0.56 -24.98
C ASN A 785 13.96 0.14 -26.01
N ALA A 786 12.66 -0.17 -26.03
CA ALA A 786 11.68 0.30 -27.00
C ALA A 786 11.94 -0.16 -28.46
N ASN A 787 12.71 -1.23 -28.65
CA ASN A 787 12.84 -1.92 -29.93
C ASN A 787 11.58 -2.75 -30.20
N MET A 788 11.19 -2.86 -31.47
CA MET A 788 10.12 -3.77 -31.89
C MET A 788 10.57 -5.22 -31.68
N ARG A 789 9.67 -6.03 -31.15
CA ARG A 789 9.87 -7.49 -31.06
C ARG A 789 9.60 -8.16 -32.40
N ASP A 790 10.24 -9.31 -32.64
CA ASP A 790 9.89 -10.12 -33.81
C ASP A 790 8.42 -10.56 -33.72
N PRO A 791 7.60 -10.32 -34.75
CA PRO A 791 6.17 -10.62 -34.71
C PRO A 791 5.86 -12.12 -34.75
N SER A 792 6.84 -12.98 -34.97
CA SER A 792 6.71 -14.44 -35.09
C SER A 792 7.52 -15.22 -34.05
N THR A 793 8.73 -14.77 -33.75
CA THR A 793 9.67 -15.45 -32.86
C THR A 793 10.37 -14.47 -31.92
N PRO A 794 9.64 -13.76 -31.04
CA PRO A 794 10.25 -12.78 -30.15
C PRO A 794 11.21 -13.46 -29.16
N ASP A 795 12.09 -12.69 -28.53
CA ASP A 795 13.00 -13.22 -27.51
C ASP A 795 12.35 -13.41 -26.15
N VAL A 796 12.86 -14.38 -25.38
CA VAL A 796 12.49 -14.51 -23.97
C VAL A 796 13.21 -13.46 -23.11
N GLY A 797 12.47 -12.83 -22.21
CA GLY A 797 12.95 -11.77 -21.32
C GLY A 797 12.69 -10.37 -21.86
N ALA A 798 13.18 -9.39 -21.11
CA ALA A 798 12.84 -7.97 -21.26
C ALA A 798 13.44 -7.30 -22.49
N ILE A 799 14.48 -7.87 -23.09
CA ILE A 799 15.26 -7.23 -24.14
C ILE A 799 15.25 -8.15 -25.36
N GLU A 800 14.88 -7.59 -26.51
CA GLU A 800 15.04 -8.23 -27.81
C GLU A 800 16.51 -8.13 -28.21
N PHE A 801 17.09 -9.24 -28.66
CA PHE A 801 18.51 -9.33 -28.96
C PHE A 801 18.74 -10.16 -30.21
N THR A 802 19.81 -9.84 -30.91
CA THR A 802 20.25 -10.62 -32.08
C THR A 802 21.60 -11.18 -31.75
N VAL A 803 21.78 -12.50 -31.92
CA VAL A 803 23.12 -13.06 -31.79
C VAL A 803 23.77 -13.14 -33.18
N PRO A 804 25.02 -12.64 -33.35
CA PRO A 804 25.76 -12.85 -34.58
C PRO A 804 25.86 -14.34 -34.92
N LEU A 805 25.84 -14.68 -36.22
CA LEU A 805 26.16 -16.03 -36.66
C LEU A 805 27.54 -16.43 -36.15
N CYS A 806 27.68 -17.66 -35.67
CA CYS A 806 29.00 -18.19 -35.40
C CYS A 806 29.80 -18.25 -36.71
N ASN A 807 31.10 -17.98 -36.64
CA ASN A 807 32.01 -18.16 -37.76
C ASN A 807 33.34 -18.75 -37.28
N GLY A 808 34.04 -19.45 -38.18
CA GLY A 808 35.38 -19.96 -37.92
C GLY A 808 35.45 -21.00 -36.80
N LEU A 809 36.56 -20.99 -36.07
CA LEU A 809 36.80 -21.88 -34.92
C LEU A 809 36.14 -21.30 -33.67
N PRO A 810 35.18 -21.99 -33.03
CA PRO A 810 34.61 -21.52 -31.78
C PRO A 810 35.64 -21.62 -30.65
N ASN A 811 35.63 -20.67 -29.72
CA ASN A 811 36.24 -20.83 -28.41
C ASN A 811 35.43 -21.90 -27.66
N PRO A 812 36.05 -23.00 -27.21
CA PRO A 812 35.31 -24.08 -26.58
C PRO A 812 34.98 -23.84 -25.10
N GLY A 813 35.54 -22.78 -24.50
CA GLY A 813 35.33 -22.45 -23.10
C GLY A 813 36.04 -23.39 -22.12
N THR A 814 35.73 -23.22 -20.84
CA THR A 814 36.30 -23.94 -19.71
C THR A 814 35.24 -24.82 -19.04
N ALA A 815 35.49 -26.12 -19.00
CA ALA A 815 34.70 -27.12 -18.29
C ALA A 815 35.14 -27.26 -16.83
N THR A 816 34.17 -27.35 -15.92
CA THR A 816 34.38 -27.61 -14.48
C THR A 816 33.42 -28.69 -13.97
N ALA A 817 33.75 -29.33 -12.85
CA ALA A 817 32.94 -30.36 -12.18
C ALA A 817 32.69 -29.98 -10.71
N SER A 818 31.55 -30.41 -10.15
CA SER A 818 31.16 -30.13 -8.76
C SER A 818 32.02 -30.84 -7.71
N ILE A 819 32.70 -31.92 -8.08
CA ILE A 819 33.60 -32.70 -7.21
C ILE A 819 34.87 -33.08 -7.99
N ALA A 820 36.00 -33.18 -7.28
CA ALA A 820 37.26 -33.66 -7.87
C ALA A 820 37.44 -35.19 -7.73
N ALA A 821 36.78 -35.80 -6.75
CA ALA A 821 36.76 -37.24 -6.55
C ALA A 821 35.46 -37.68 -5.86
N GLY A 822 34.97 -38.88 -6.18
CA GLY A 822 33.74 -39.43 -5.61
C GLY A 822 33.71 -40.95 -5.64
N CYS A 823 32.78 -41.53 -4.88
CA CYS A 823 32.49 -42.96 -4.98
C CYS A 823 31.62 -43.26 -6.21
N ILE A 824 31.62 -44.52 -6.67
CA ILE A 824 30.70 -44.94 -7.74
C ILE A 824 29.26 -44.63 -7.29
N GLY A 825 28.48 -44.04 -8.19
CA GLY A 825 27.12 -43.56 -7.95
C GLY A 825 27.04 -42.14 -7.38
N ALA A 826 28.16 -41.43 -7.18
CA ALA A 826 28.12 -40.02 -6.80
C ALA A 826 27.68 -39.13 -7.99
N PRO A 827 26.78 -38.14 -7.78
CA PRO A 827 26.41 -37.20 -8.82
C PRO A 827 27.53 -36.19 -9.10
N VAL A 828 27.82 -35.96 -10.37
CA VAL A 828 28.83 -35.00 -10.87
C VAL A 828 28.13 -33.96 -11.73
N VAL A 829 28.10 -32.69 -11.28
CA VAL A 829 27.55 -31.59 -12.07
C VAL A 829 28.67 -30.91 -12.86
N LEU A 830 28.56 -30.95 -14.18
CA LEU A 830 29.45 -30.32 -15.16
C LEU A 830 28.93 -28.95 -15.57
N ASN A 831 29.83 -27.97 -15.69
CA ASN A 831 29.51 -26.62 -16.16
C ASN A 831 30.52 -26.17 -17.23
N LEU A 832 30.03 -25.56 -18.31
CA LEU A 832 30.83 -24.98 -19.38
C LEU A 832 30.68 -23.46 -19.40
N ASN A 833 31.78 -22.73 -19.30
CA ASN A 833 31.79 -21.26 -19.26
C ASN A 833 32.74 -20.67 -20.31
N GLY A 834 32.46 -19.47 -20.82
CA GLY A 834 33.39 -18.73 -21.69
C GLY A 834 33.56 -19.29 -23.11
N PHE A 835 32.65 -20.14 -23.57
CA PHE A 835 32.62 -20.63 -24.96
C PHE A 835 32.08 -19.57 -25.93
N THR A 836 32.36 -19.70 -27.23
CA THR A 836 31.83 -18.79 -28.27
C THR A 836 30.32 -18.82 -28.27
N ASN A 837 29.75 -17.62 -28.30
CA ASN A 837 28.32 -17.42 -28.35
C ASN A 837 27.94 -16.90 -29.74
N GLY A 838 27.14 -17.67 -30.47
CA GLY A 838 26.77 -17.36 -31.85
C GLY A 838 25.63 -18.26 -32.35
N LEU A 839 24.78 -17.75 -33.24
CA LEU A 839 23.79 -18.59 -33.91
C LEU A 839 24.50 -19.71 -34.68
N GLY A 840 24.08 -20.95 -34.44
CA GLY A 840 24.74 -22.15 -34.96
C GLY A 840 25.77 -22.79 -34.04
N ILE A 841 25.97 -22.29 -32.81
CA ILE A 841 26.78 -22.99 -31.80
C ILE A 841 26.00 -24.17 -31.23
N GLU A 842 26.61 -25.34 -31.24
CA GLU A 842 26.13 -26.56 -30.58
C GLU A 842 27.13 -27.01 -29.51
N VAL A 843 26.64 -27.40 -28.34
CA VAL A 843 27.43 -27.99 -27.26
C VAL A 843 27.11 -29.48 -27.19
N GLN A 844 28.12 -30.32 -26.96
CA GLN A 844 27.97 -31.74 -26.71
C GLN A 844 29.01 -32.19 -25.68
N TRP A 845 28.57 -32.68 -24.51
CA TRP A 845 29.48 -33.26 -23.52
C TRP A 845 29.95 -34.64 -23.96
N GLU A 846 31.21 -34.94 -23.70
CA GLU A 846 31.84 -36.24 -23.90
C GLU A 846 32.50 -36.73 -22.62
N SER A 847 32.56 -38.05 -22.44
CA SER A 847 33.28 -38.71 -21.36
C SER A 847 34.25 -39.78 -21.88
N ALA A 848 35.32 -40.01 -21.12
CA ALA A 848 36.28 -41.08 -21.32
C ALA A 848 36.67 -41.68 -19.94
N PRO A 849 37.02 -42.97 -19.84
CA PRO A 849 37.71 -43.45 -18.65
C PRO A 849 38.98 -42.62 -18.39
N ALA A 850 39.22 -42.23 -17.14
CA ALA A 850 40.24 -41.26 -16.78
C ALA A 850 41.62 -41.64 -17.34
N GLY A 851 42.28 -40.69 -18.00
CA GLY A 851 43.62 -40.84 -18.58
C GLY A 851 43.68 -41.62 -19.89
N THR A 852 42.58 -42.16 -20.41
CA THR A 852 42.58 -42.92 -21.68
C THR A 852 42.54 -42.03 -22.93
N GLY A 853 42.04 -40.79 -22.80
CA GLY A 853 41.85 -39.85 -23.91
C GLY A 853 40.82 -40.30 -24.97
N SER A 854 40.12 -41.42 -24.76
CA SER A 854 39.17 -41.99 -25.70
C SER A 854 37.75 -41.51 -25.41
N PHE A 855 37.46 -40.27 -25.80
CA PHE A 855 36.18 -39.62 -25.53
C PHE A 855 35.05 -40.15 -26.41
N SER A 856 33.87 -40.25 -25.81
CA SER A 856 32.61 -40.62 -26.46
C SER A 856 31.50 -39.66 -26.03
N SER A 857 30.59 -39.31 -26.94
CA SER A 857 29.50 -38.39 -26.65
C SER A 857 28.52 -38.97 -25.64
N ILE A 858 28.16 -38.16 -24.65
CA ILE A 858 27.12 -38.48 -23.68
C ILE A 858 25.77 -38.13 -24.30
N SER A 859 24.96 -39.14 -24.59
CA SER A 859 23.68 -38.97 -25.29
C SER A 859 22.77 -37.93 -24.62
N GLY A 860 22.36 -36.89 -25.36
CA GLY A 860 21.45 -35.84 -24.88
C GLY A 860 22.10 -34.75 -24.03
N ALA A 861 23.40 -34.82 -23.77
CA ALA A 861 24.13 -33.83 -22.98
C ALA A 861 24.54 -32.61 -23.83
N THR A 862 23.55 -31.84 -24.31
CA THR A 862 23.76 -30.72 -25.25
C THR A 862 23.66 -29.32 -24.65
N SER A 863 23.44 -29.24 -23.34
CA SER A 863 23.38 -27.97 -22.60
C SER A 863 24.76 -27.57 -22.07
N SER A 864 24.96 -26.28 -21.76
CA SER A 864 26.18 -25.78 -21.10
C SER A 864 26.36 -26.32 -19.67
N THR A 865 25.39 -27.05 -19.13
CA THR A 865 25.44 -27.76 -17.85
C THR A 865 24.89 -29.17 -18.00
N TYR A 866 25.50 -30.16 -17.36
CA TYR A 866 25.07 -31.56 -17.39
C TYR A 866 25.35 -32.25 -16.06
N THR A 867 24.46 -33.12 -15.58
CA THR A 867 24.70 -33.93 -14.37
C THR A 867 24.89 -35.38 -14.76
N ASP A 868 26.05 -35.94 -14.43
CA ASP A 868 26.36 -37.36 -14.63
C ASP A 868 26.39 -38.14 -13.30
N MET A 869 26.37 -39.47 -13.38
CA MET A 869 26.56 -40.37 -12.25
C MET A 869 27.89 -41.11 -12.40
N LEU A 870 28.81 -40.94 -11.46
CA LEU A 870 30.15 -41.50 -11.56
C LEU A 870 30.13 -43.03 -11.60
N THR A 871 30.55 -43.66 -12.69
CA THR A 871 30.63 -45.13 -12.80
C THR A 871 32.05 -45.69 -12.64
N GLY A 872 33.03 -44.79 -12.50
CA GLY A 872 34.47 -45.06 -12.39
C GLY A 872 35.23 -43.74 -12.47
N ALA A 873 36.56 -43.76 -12.44
CA ALA A 873 37.32 -42.54 -12.68
C ALA A 873 37.09 -42.08 -14.14
N THR A 874 36.61 -40.84 -14.33
CA THR A 874 36.13 -40.35 -15.63
C THR A 874 36.69 -38.97 -15.94
N ASP A 875 37.14 -38.80 -17.18
CA ASP A 875 37.47 -37.52 -17.79
C ASP A 875 36.24 -36.99 -18.56
N TYR A 876 35.90 -35.72 -18.37
CA TYR A 876 34.85 -35.03 -19.12
C TYR A 876 35.41 -33.86 -19.91
N ARG A 877 34.80 -33.58 -21.07
CA ARG A 877 35.02 -32.34 -21.83
C ARG A 877 33.76 -31.97 -22.59
N ALA A 878 33.64 -30.72 -23.02
CA ALA A 878 32.62 -30.29 -23.95
C ALA A 878 33.21 -30.07 -25.35
N VAL A 879 32.47 -30.51 -26.36
CA VAL A 879 32.69 -30.15 -27.76
C VAL A 879 31.81 -28.96 -28.08
N VAL A 880 32.40 -27.90 -28.61
CA VAL A 880 31.67 -26.72 -29.09
C VAL A 880 31.83 -26.66 -30.60
N THR A 881 30.72 -26.74 -31.32
CA THR A 881 30.70 -26.80 -32.79
C THR A 881 30.04 -25.56 -33.34
N CYS A 882 30.66 -24.90 -34.33
CA CYS A 882 29.98 -23.87 -35.12
C CYS A 882 29.43 -24.48 -36.41
N THR A 883 28.12 -24.70 -36.47
CA THR A 883 27.42 -25.32 -37.61
C THR A 883 27.31 -24.42 -38.84
N ASN A 884 27.51 -23.11 -38.69
CA ASN A 884 27.42 -22.15 -39.78
C ASN A 884 28.75 -21.98 -40.55
N GLY A 885 29.28 -23.08 -41.09
CA GLY A 885 30.52 -23.11 -41.87
C GLY A 885 31.81 -22.99 -41.06
N GLY A 886 31.72 -23.17 -39.73
CA GLY A 886 32.87 -23.19 -38.82
C GLY A 886 33.42 -24.59 -38.54
N SER A 887 34.41 -24.65 -37.66
CA SER A 887 34.98 -25.88 -37.12
C SER A 887 34.35 -26.21 -35.75
N LEU A 888 34.79 -27.29 -35.12
CA LEU A 888 34.58 -27.55 -33.69
C LEU A 888 35.88 -27.37 -32.91
N ASP A 889 35.76 -27.11 -31.61
CA ASP A 889 36.89 -27.12 -30.67
C ASP A 889 36.47 -27.79 -29.35
N TYR A 890 37.44 -28.16 -28.51
CA TYR A 890 37.25 -28.91 -27.28
C TYR A 890 37.63 -28.09 -26.04
N SER A 891 36.80 -28.14 -25.00
CA SER A 891 37.14 -27.49 -23.73
C SER A 891 38.37 -28.15 -23.09
N ASN A 892 38.85 -27.60 -21.98
CA ASN A 892 39.75 -28.38 -21.12
C ASN A 892 39.07 -29.69 -20.69
N THR A 893 39.89 -30.69 -20.40
CA THR A 893 39.45 -31.91 -19.72
C THR A 893 39.30 -31.64 -18.22
N VAL A 894 38.22 -32.11 -17.61
CA VAL A 894 38.04 -32.18 -16.16
C VAL A 894 37.98 -33.64 -15.72
N THR A 895 38.90 -34.03 -14.84
CA THR A 895 38.99 -35.39 -14.31
C THR A 895 38.26 -35.49 -12.98
N VAL A 896 37.34 -36.44 -12.86
CA VAL A 896 36.74 -36.85 -11.59
C VAL A 896 37.30 -38.22 -11.23
N SER A 897 38.11 -38.25 -10.17
CA SER A 897 38.73 -39.49 -9.71
C SER A 897 37.73 -40.38 -8.96
N GLN A 898 37.91 -41.69 -9.04
CA GLN A 898 37.19 -42.62 -8.19
C GLN A 898 37.88 -42.71 -6.83
N ASN A 899 37.13 -42.52 -5.75
CA ASN A 899 37.63 -42.79 -4.40
C ASN A 899 37.93 -44.30 -4.26
N PRO A 900 39.03 -44.68 -3.57
CA PRO A 900 39.27 -46.07 -3.22
C PRO A 900 38.06 -46.69 -2.51
N VAL A 901 37.77 -47.95 -2.82
CA VAL A 901 36.58 -48.69 -2.35
C VAL A 901 36.42 -48.62 -0.83
N TYR A 902 37.54 -48.66 -0.09
CA TYR A 902 37.53 -48.61 1.38
C TYR A 902 37.09 -47.25 1.98
N LEU A 903 36.93 -46.21 1.18
CA LEU A 903 36.35 -44.92 1.58
C LEU A 903 34.87 -44.79 1.21
N CYS A 904 34.30 -45.81 0.56
CA CYS A 904 32.97 -45.76 -0.04
C CYS A 904 31.92 -46.60 0.69
N TYR A 905 32.26 -47.18 1.85
CA TYR A 905 31.29 -47.87 2.68
C TYR A 905 30.23 -46.91 3.21
N CYS A 906 29.01 -47.44 3.35
CA CYS A 906 27.89 -46.75 4.00
C CYS A 906 28.33 -46.17 5.35
N SER A 907 28.40 -44.85 5.44
CA SER A 907 28.85 -44.13 6.63
C SER A 907 28.29 -42.70 6.62
N PRO A 908 28.43 -41.94 7.72
CA PRO A 908 28.08 -40.53 7.71
C PRO A 908 28.83 -39.72 6.63
N LEU A 909 30.03 -40.18 6.21
CA LEU A 909 30.78 -39.57 5.10
C LEU A 909 30.10 -39.78 3.74
N THR A 910 29.33 -40.86 3.58
CA THR A 910 28.53 -41.15 2.38
C THR A 910 27.04 -40.82 2.59
N GLY A 911 26.70 -40.03 3.63
CA GLY A 911 25.33 -39.61 3.92
C GLY A 911 24.44 -40.65 4.62
N VAL A 912 25.00 -41.74 5.17
CA VAL A 912 24.26 -42.80 5.86
C VAL A 912 24.45 -42.70 7.38
N THR A 913 23.35 -42.48 8.12
CA THR A 913 23.36 -42.53 9.58
C THR A 913 23.47 -43.97 10.08
N LEU A 914 24.53 -44.31 10.81
CA LEU A 914 24.76 -45.67 11.31
C LEU A 914 24.16 -45.91 12.71
N HIS A 915 24.12 -44.91 13.58
CA HIS A 915 23.41 -44.99 14.87
C HIS A 915 22.95 -43.58 15.26
N SER A 916 21.97 -43.45 16.15
CA SER A 916 21.43 -42.16 16.59
C SER A 916 21.58 -41.88 18.08
N THR A 917 22.29 -42.74 18.83
CA THR A 917 22.48 -42.58 20.28
C THR A 917 23.88 -42.10 20.62
N THR A 918 24.06 -41.41 21.76
CA THR A 918 25.32 -40.75 22.14
C THR A 918 26.35 -41.66 22.84
N GLY A 919 26.02 -42.93 23.06
CA GLY A 919 26.84 -43.83 23.88
C GLY A 919 27.93 -44.52 23.07
N ASN A 920 29.19 -44.46 23.53
CA ASN A 920 30.34 -45.15 22.95
C ASN A 920 30.94 -46.07 23.99
N TYR A 921 31.28 -47.27 23.58
CA TYR A 921 31.64 -48.33 24.49
C TYR A 921 32.74 -49.25 23.99
N ILE A 922 33.18 -49.15 22.74
CA ILE A 922 34.46 -49.70 22.28
C ILE A 922 35.55 -48.77 22.82
N THR A 923 36.56 -49.36 23.46
CA THR A 923 37.67 -48.60 24.07
C THR A 923 39.02 -48.98 23.49
N ASN A 924 39.12 -50.16 22.85
CA ASN A 924 40.28 -50.56 22.08
C ASN A 924 39.95 -51.66 21.08
N VAL A 925 40.58 -51.63 19.92
CA VAL A 925 40.52 -52.68 18.90
C VAL A 925 41.94 -53.09 18.54
N ALA A 926 42.23 -54.39 18.58
CA ALA A 926 43.56 -54.91 18.28
C ALA A 926 43.51 -56.27 17.57
N ILE A 927 44.46 -56.50 16.66
CA ILE A 927 44.78 -57.84 16.14
C ILE A 927 46.20 -58.16 16.59
N PRO A 928 46.38 -58.93 17.69
CA PRO A 928 47.69 -59.23 18.24
C PRO A 928 48.61 -59.89 17.21
N GLY A 929 49.89 -59.50 17.22
CA GLY A 929 50.88 -59.96 16.23
C GLY A 929 50.86 -59.16 14.91
N THR A 930 50.04 -58.11 14.82
CA THR A 930 50.00 -57.16 13.69
C THR A 930 50.18 -55.71 14.19
N GLY A 931 50.11 -54.75 13.27
CA GLY A 931 50.14 -53.31 13.60
C GLY A 931 48.88 -52.81 14.30
N LEU A 932 47.72 -53.45 14.11
CA LEU A 932 46.44 -52.91 14.59
C LEU A 932 46.33 -53.05 16.10
N ASN A 933 46.41 -51.93 16.80
CA ASN A 933 46.17 -51.80 18.23
C ASN A 933 45.85 -50.33 18.57
N VAL A 934 44.57 -49.99 18.57
CA VAL A 934 44.10 -48.61 18.74
C VAL A 934 43.28 -48.50 20.01
N SER A 935 43.65 -47.61 20.91
CA SER A 935 42.74 -47.14 21.96
C SER A 935 41.83 -46.06 21.38
N THR A 936 40.52 -46.27 21.47
CA THR A 936 39.53 -45.39 20.85
C THR A 936 38.89 -44.47 21.88
N SER A 937 38.40 -43.32 21.41
CA SER A 937 37.81 -42.27 22.24
C SER A 937 36.37 -42.05 21.81
N ALA A 938 35.51 -41.75 22.77
CA ALA A 938 34.08 -41.58 22.53
C ALA A 938 33.77 -40.47 21.51
N VAL A 939 32.90 -40.75 20.54
CA VAL A 939 32.40 -39.79 19.54
C VAL A 939 30.89 -39.54 19.71
N GLY A 940 30.39 -38.31 19.67
CA GLY A 940 28.97 -37.99 20.02
C GLY A 940 27.88 -38.71 19.19
N ALA A 941 26.58 -38.46 19.46
CA ALA A 941 25.50 -39.14 18.71
C ALA A 941 25.59 -38.92 17.20
N GLY A 942 25.47 -40.01 16.44
CA GLY A 942 25.57 -39.97 14.98
C GLY A 942 27.01 -39.83 14.47
N ALA A 943 27.99 -39.79 15.37
CA ALA A 943 29.39 -39.74 15.00
C ALA A 943 29.90 -41.13 14.61
N TYR A 944 30.99 -41.14 13.86
CA TYR A 944 31.58 -42.32 13.24
C TYR A 944 33.08 -42.13 13.26
N THR A 945 33.82 -43.16 13.64
CA THR A 945 35.28 -43.10 13.66
C THR A 945 35.83 -43.90 12.51
N GLN A 946 36.56 -43.24 11.60
CA GLN A 946 37.32 -43.90 10.55
C GLN A 946 38.82 -43.82 10.86
N HIS A 947 39.43 -44.99 11.02
CA HIS A 947 40.85 -45.14 11.27
C HIS A 947 41.61 -45.35 9.96
N TYR A 948 42.31 -44.30 9.54
CA TYR A 948 43.12 -44.31 8.32
C TYR A 948 44.42 -45.11 8.51
N PRO A 949 44.89 -45.83 7.48
CA PRO A 949 46.08 -46.69 7.54
C PRO A 949 47.40 -45.92 7.55
N LEU A 950 47.36 -44.58 7.47
CA LEU A 950 48.55 -43.71 7.58
C LEU A 950 49.18 -43.77 8.97
N THR A 951 48.42 -44.15 9.99
CA THR A 951 48.92 -44.42 11.33
C THR A 951 49.15 -45.92 11.47
N ALA A 952 50.39 -46.34 11.71
CA ALA A 952 50.75 -47.77 11.76
C ALA A 952 49.92 -48.59 12.79
N THR A 953 49.47 -47.95 13.87
CA THR A 953 48.63 -48.60 14.90
C THR A 953 47.18 -48.81 14.46
N ASN A 954 46.73 -48.15 13.40
CA ASN A 954 45.34 -48.15 12.91
C ASN A 954 45.07 -49.21 11.84
N THR A 955 46.07 -50.01 11.48
CA THR A 955 45.97 -50.96 10.37
C THR A 955 46.69 -52.26 10.68
N ALA A 956 46.27 -53.34 10.03
CA ALA A 956 46.91 -54.64 10.09
C ALA A 956 47.22 -55.12 8.68
N THR A 957 48.24 -55.98 8.56
CA THR A 957 48.46 -56.79 7.35
C THR A 957 48.13 -58.24 7.68
N LEU A 958 47.11 -58.80 7.02
CA LEU A 958 46.63 -60.17 7.25
C LEU A 958 46.92 -61.02 6.01
N THR A 959 47.56 -62.17 6.18
CA THR A 959 47.97 -63.03 5.06
C THR A 959 46.90 -64.08 4.75
N GLN A 960 46.57 -64.28 3.47
CA GLN A 960 45.64 -65.33 3.02
C GLN A 960 46.01 -66.72 3.57
N GLY A 961 44.99 -67.45 4.02
CA GLY A 961 45.13 -68.80 4.59
C GLY A 961 45.62 -68.83 6.04
N GLN A 962 45.94 -67.67 6.63
CA GLN A 962 46.30 -67.57 8.05
C GLN A 962 45.09 -67.21 8.91
N THR A 963 45.11 -67.70 10.15
CA THR A 963 44.12 -67.36 11.16
C THR A 963 44.69 -66.32 12.11
N TYR A 964 43.93 -65.24 12.32
CA TYR A 964 44.22 -64.19 13.28
C TYR A 964 43.13 -64.14 14.35
N THR A 965 43.42 -63.50 15.48
CA THR A 965 42.41 -63.20 16.49
C THR A 965 42.24 -61.69 16.56
N LEU A 966 41.01 -61.19 16.44
CA LEU A 966 40.69 -59.80 16.74
C LEU A 966 40.13 -59.70 18.17
N ASN A 967 40.62 -58.71 18.90
CA ASN A 967 40.18 -58.33 20.23
C ASN A 967 39.50 -56.95 20.16
N ALA A 968 38.32 -56.83 20.74
CA ALA A 968 37.68 -55.55 21.01
C ALA A 968 37.41 -55.42 22.52
N ASN A 969 38.07 -54.45 23.16
CA ASN A 969 37.78 -54.10 24.54
C ASN A 969 36.57 -53.17 24.57
N ILE A 970 35.60 -53.50 25.40
CA ILE A 970 34.37 -52.76 25.59
C ILE A 970 34.13 -52.43 27.06
N ALA A 971 33.43 -51.33 27.31
CA ALA A 971 33.18 -50.80 28.65
C ALA A 971 32.30 -51.72 29.53
N SER A 972 31.57 -52.67 28.94
CA SER A 972 30.74 -53.64 29.66
C SER A 972 30.53 -54.93 28.85
N ALA A 973 30.62 -56.09 29.51
CA ALA A 973 30.30 -57.40 28.92
C ALA A 973 28.80 -57.57 28.60
N SER A 974 27.94 -56.65 29.04
CA SER A 974 26.51 -56.64 28.70
C SER A 974 26.22 -56.08 27.31
N TYR A 975 27.25 -55.67 26.58
CA TYR A 975 27.16 -55.15 25.21
C TYR A 975 27.77 -56.14 24.24
N ALA A 976 27.25 -56.18 23.03
CA ALA A 976 27.74 -57.08 21.99
C ALA A 976 28.41 -56.28 20.88
N THR A 977 29.57 -56.76 20.44
CA THR A 977 30.31 -56.20 19.29
C THR A 977 30.25 -57.17 18.13
N LYS A 978 29.96 -56.64 16.94
CA LYS A 978 29.91 -57.34 15.66
C LYS A 978 30.92 -56.74 14.72
N MET A 979 31.43 -57.53 13.79
CA MET A 979 32.38 -57.03 12.81
C MET A 979 32.14 -57.58 11.41
N TRP A 980 32.65 -56.86 10.41
CA TRP A 980 32.66 -57.24 9.00
C TRP A 980 34.02 -56.94 8.40
N ILE A 981 34.49 -57.77 7.48
CA ILE A 981 35.68 -57.49 6.66
C ILE A 981 35.31 -57.73 5.20
N ASP A 982 35.40 -56.69 4.38
CA ASP A 982 35.11 -56.74 2.95
C ASP A 982 36.22 -57.53 2.23
N TRP A 983 36.12 -58.85 2.21
CA TRP A 983 37.18 -59.72 1.70
C TRP A 983 37.31 -59.65 0.19
N ASP A 984 36.21 -59.41 -0.51
CA ASP A 984 36.20 -59.35 -1.97
C ASP A 984 36.40 -57.93 -2.54
N GLN A 985 36.52 -56.92 -1.67
CA GLN A 985 36.66 -55.51 -2.02
C GLN A 985 35.50 -55.02 -2.90
N SER A 986 34.29 -55.52 -2.64
CA SER A 986 33.07 -55.14 -3.36
C SER A 986 32.56 -53.75 -2.99
N GLY A 987 33.03 -53.17 -1.89
CA GLY A 987 32.56 -51.88 -1.37
C GLY A 987 31.30 -51.98 -0.52
N THR A 988 30.81 -53.20 -0.30
CA THR A 988 29.76 -53.52 0.65
C THR A 988 30.28 -54.47 1.70
N PHE A 989 29.71 -54.40 2.90
CA PHE A 989 29.97 -55.39 3.94
C PHE A 989 28.87 -56.45 3.84
N ASP A 990 29.20 -57.57 3.22
CA ASP A 990 28.24 -58.60 2.88
C ASP A 990 27.93 -59.51 4.08
N ALA A 991 26.79 -60.21 4.01
CA ALA A 991 26.37 -61.09 5.09
C ALA A 991 27.35 -62.26 5.34
N THR A 992 28.12 -62.67 4.32
CA THR A 992 29.14 -63.72 4.42
C THR A 992 30.43 -63.26 5.10
N GLU A 993 30.58 -61.95 5.29
CA GLU A 993 31.77 -61.30 5.84
C GLU A 993 31.63 -60.96 7.32
N TYR A 994 30.48 -61.32 7.88
CA TYR A 994 30.09 -61.01 9.24
C TYR A 994 30.71 -61.97 10.26
N TYR A 995 31.18 -61.41 11.37
CA TYR A 995 31.65 -62.15 12.52
C TYR A 995 31.04 -61.61 13.81
N SER A 996 30.80 -62.51 14.75
CA SER A 996 30.36 -62.18 16.11
C SER A 996 31.50 -62.36 17.09
N LEU A 997 31.81 -61.32 17.87
CA LEU A 997 32.75 -61.43 18.97
C LEU A 997 32.07 -62.05 20.19
N SER A 998 32.85 -62.72 21.04
CA SER A 998 32.38 -63.21 22.33
C SER A 998 31.83 -62.08 23.22
N ASN A 999 30.76 -62.34 23.97
CA ASN A 999 30.18 -61.37 24.91
C ASN A 999 31.03 -61.28 26.18
N ALA A 1000 32.09 -60.47 26.14
CA ALA A 1000 33.00 -60.21 27.26
C ALA A 1000 33.48 -58.76 27.21
N THR A 1001 34.03 -58.24 28.32
CA THR A 1001 34.70 -56.93 28.33
C THR A 1001 35.89 -56.88 27.39
N THR A 1002 36.52 -58.03 27.12
CA THR A 1002 37.44 -58.23 26.00
C THR A 1002 36.82 -59.27 25.08
N GLY A 1003 35.98 -58.82 24.15
CA GLY A 1003 35.38 -59.67 23.14
C GLY A 1003 36.43 -60.12 22.14
N THR A 1004 36.40 -61.40 21.76
CA THR A 1004 37.37 -61.98 20.82
C THR A 1004 36.68 -62.74 19.71
N VAL A 1005 37.31 -62.78 18.54
CA VAL A 1005 36.89 -63.64 17.42
C VAL A 1005 38.09 -64.11 16.61
N SER A 1006 38.07 -65.37 16.20
CA SER A 1006 39.06 -65.93 15.28
C SER A 1006 38.61 -65.69 13.84
N ILE A 1007 39.54 -65.18 13.04
CA ILE A 1007 39.33 -64.75 11.66
C ILE A 1007 40.29 -65.53 10.79
N LEU A 1008 39.77 -66.46 9.99
CA LEU A 1008 40.52 -67.07 8.90
C LEU A 1008 40.46 -66.13 7.70
N VAL A 1009 41.61 -65.65 7.21
CA VAL A 1009 41.67 -64.87 5.96
C VAL A 1009 41.42 -65.83 4.80
N PRO A 1010 40.30 -65.72 4.05
CA PRO A 1010 40.01 -66.64 2.96
C PRO A 1010 41.09 -66.58 1.87
N PHE A 1011 41.41 -67.72 1.23
CA PHE A 1011 42.26 -67.71 0.04
C PHE A 1011 41.62 -66.95 -1.14
N THR A 1012 40.30 -66.77 -1.11
CA THR A 1012 39.54 -65.98 -2.07
C THR A 1012 39.55 -64.48 -1.77
N ALA A 1013 40.07 -64.05 -0.62
CA ALA A 1013 40.13 -62.62 -0.30
C ALA A 1013 41.03 -61.88 -1.29
N VAL A 1014 40.59 -60.75 -1.81
CA VAL A 1014 41.35 -59.96 -2.79
C VAL A 1014 42.54 -59.30 -2.07
N PRO A 1015 43.80 -59.55 -2.52
CA PRO A 1015 44.96 -58.85 -1.95
C PRO A 1015 44.85 -57.32 -2.14
N GLY A 1016 45.28 -56.55 -1.13
CA GLY A 1016 45.16 -55.09 -1.15
C GLY A 1016 44.48 -54.53 0.10
N MET A 1017 44.20 -53.22 0.07
CA MET A 1017 43.53 -52.55 1.19
C MET A 1017 42.02 -52.78 1.16
N THR A 1018 41.45 -53.13 2.30
CA THR A 1018 40.01 -53.31 2.46
C THR A 1018 39.50 -52.81 3.82
N GLY A 1019 38.20 -52.62 3.94
CA GLY A 1019 37.52 -52.22 5.17
C GLY A 1019 37.37 -53.34 6.19
N LEU A 1020 37.55 -52.99 7.45
CA LEU A 1020 37.13 -53.74 8.63
C LEU A 1020 36.20 -52.84 9.45
N ARG A 1021 34.96 -53.25 9.65
CA ARG A 1021 33.97 -52.51 10.45
C ARG A 1021 33.71 -53.20 11.77
N LEU A 1022 33.65 -52.46 12.86
CA LEU A 1022 33.15 -52.91 14.15
C LEU A 1022 31.93 -52.08 14.56
N ARG A 1023 30.92 -52.76 15.09
CA ARG A 1023 29.69 -52.14 15.58
C ARG A 1023 29.31 -52.67 16.94
N ASN A 1024 28.95 -51.78 17.86
CA ASN A 1024 28.56 -52.12 19.22
C ASN A 1024 27.07 -51.86 19.48
N THR A 1025 26.43 -52.78 20.20
CA THR A 1025 25.05 -52.67 20.68
C THR A 1025 24.97 -52.75 22.19
N ALA A 1026 24.12 -51.93 22.81
CA ALA A 1026 23.86 -51.99 24.25
C ALA A 1026 22.93 -53.13 24.66
N SER A 1027 23.14 -54.33 24.11
CA SER A 1027 22.39 -55.55 24.41
C SER A 1027 23.20 -56.76 23.92
N THR A 1028 23.04 -57.90 24.59
CA THR A 1028 23.57 -59.21 24.17
C THR A 1028 22.55 -60.08 23.44
N THR A 1029 21.26 -59.71 23.45
CA THR A 1029 20.16 -60.50 22.87
C THR A 1029 19.59 -59.88 21.60
N THR A 1030 19.53 -58.57 21.53
CA THR A 1030 19.22 -57.82 20.31
C THR A 1030 20.55 -57.26 19.83
N VAL A 1031 21.00 -57.67 18.66
CA VAL A 1031 22.34 -57.35 18.13
C VAL A 1031 22.24 -57.05 16.64
N TYR A 1032 23.25 -56.40 16.06
CA TYR A 1032 23.36 -56.33 14.60
C TYR A 1032 23.46 -57.75 14.01
N GLY A 1033 22.64 -58.05 13.01
CA GLY A 1033 22.73 -59.26 12.19
C GLY A 1033 23.65 -59.07 10.99
N ALA A 1034 23.86 -60.14 10.22
CA ALA A 1034 24.82 -60.16 9.12
C ALA A 1034 24.57 -59.08 8.03
N GLY A 1035 23.31 -58.72 7.76
CA GLY A 1035 22.95 -57.67 6.80
C GLY A 1035 22.92 -56.24 7.38
N ASP A 1036 23.20 -56.09 8.68
CA ASP A 1036 23.03 -54.82 9.38
C ASP A 1036 24.31 -53.98 9.41
N ALA A 1037 25.25 -54.15 8.48
CA ALA A 1037 26.48 -53.36 8.46
C ALA A 1037 26.21 -51.84 8.28
N CYS A 1038 25.13 -51.48 7.58
CA CYS A 1038 24.70 -50.11 7.31
C CYS A 1038 23.47 -49.65 8.13
N ALA A 1039 22.86 -50.54 8.91
CA ALA A 1039 21.57 -50.27 9.52
C ALA A 1039 21.66 -49.34 10.74
N ASN A 1040 20.67 -48.46 10.91
CA ASN A 1040 20.46 -47.72 12.16
C ASN A 1040 19.42 -48.43 13.02
N ILE A 1041 19.85 -49.01 14.14
CA ILE A 1041 18.97 -49.67 15.11
C ILE A 1041 18.96 -48.92 16.44
N THR A 1042 17.83 -48.93 17.15
CA THR A 1042 17.59 -48.14 18.38
C THR A 1042 18.61 -48.42 19.50
N ILE A 1043 19.13 -49.64 19.57
CA ILE A 1043 20.11 -50.06 20.57
C ILE A 1043 21.57 -49.93 20.10
N GLY A 1044 21.77 -49.47 18.86
CA GLY A 1044 23.07 -49.20 18.28
C GLY A 1044 23.77 -48.09 19.04
N ARG A 1045 25.06 -48.27 19.32
CA ARG A 1045 25.86 -47.36 20.14
C ARG A 1045 26.98 -46.73 19.36
N GLU A 1046 27.89 -47.55 18.86
CA GLU A 1046 29.12 -47.07 18.24
C GLU A 1046 29.44 -47.85 16.98
N THR A 1047 30.13 -47.21 16.04
CA THR A 1047 30.66 -47.84 14.84
C THR A 1047 32.03 -47.26 14.52
N GLU A 1048 33.02 -48.15 14.38
CA GLU A 1048 34.40 -47.82 14.04
C GLU A 1048 34.80 -48.60 12.79
N ASP A 1049 35.38 -47.92 11.81
CA ASP A 1049 35.97 -48.56 10.63
C ASP A 1049 37.49 -48.43 10.64
N PHE A 1050 38.14 -49.47 10.17
CA PHE A 1050 39.57 -49.57 9.98
C PHE A 1050 39.85 -49.96 8.53
N VAL A 1051 41.00 -49.55 8.01
CA VAL A 1051 41.50 -50.06 6.74
C VAL A 1051 42.63 -51.02 7.03
N ILE A 1052 42.48 -52.28 6.60
CA ILE A 1052 43.49 -53.33 6.74
C ILE A 1052 44.02 -53.75 5.37
N THR A 1053 45.20 -54.37 5.32
CA THR A 1053 45.80 -54.88 4.10
C THR A 1053 45.73 -56.41 4.07
N VAL A 1054 45.15 -56.99 3.02
CA VAL A 1054 45.23 -58.42 2.73
C VAL A 1054 46.51 -58.69 1.93
N ALA A 1055 47.42 -59.46 2.50
CA ALA A 1055 48.61 -59.94 1.81
C ALA A 1055 48.35 -61.29 1.15
N ALA A 1056 48.81 -61.44 -0.10
CA ALA A 1056 48.76 -62.73 -0.80
C ALA A 1056 49.56 -63.79 -0.04
N SER A 1057 49.07 -65.04 -0.05
CA SER A 1057 49.84 -66.15 0.53
C SER A 1057 51.15 -66.34 -0.26
N PRO A 1058 52.30 -66.56 0.39
CA PRO A 1058 53.54 -66.87 -0.32
C PRO A 1058 53.35 -68.10 -1.22
N GLN A 1059 53.77 -68.01 -2.49
CA GLN A 1059 53.73 -69.18 -3.37
C GLN A 1059 54.65 -70.28 -2.81
N CYS A 1060 54.17 -71.53 -2.79
CA CYS A 1060 55.02 -72.67 -2.46
C CYS A 1060 56.22 -72.73 -3.42
N SER A 1061 57.44 -72.59 -2.92
CA SER A 1061 58.66 -72.87 -3.69
C SER A 1061 59.22 -74.25 -3.30
N GLY A 1062 59.19 -75.19 -4.23
CA GLY A 1062 59.81 -76.51 -4.10
C GLY A 1062 58.85 -77.69 -4.33
N THR A 1063 59.42 -78.82 -4.76
CA THR A 1063 58.71 -80.10 -4.90
C THR A 1063 58.37 -80.66 -3.51
N PRO A 1064 57.11 -81.08 -3.23
CA PRO A 1064 56.76 -81.69 -1.95
C PRO A 1064 57.60 -82.95 -1.67
N VAL A 1065 58.37 -82.96 -0.59
CA VAL A 1065 59.27 -84.08 -0.23
C VAL A 1065 58.60 -85.21 0.57
N ASN A 1066 57.27 -85.21 0.71
CA ASN A 1066 56.52 -86.33 1.25
C ASN A 1066 55.13 -86.42 0.59
N ALA A 1067 54.94 -87.41 -0.28
CA ALA A 1067 53.60 -87.85 -0.66
C ALA A 1067 52.98 -88.54 0.57
N GLY A 1068 51.98 -87.91 1.19
CA GLY A 1068 51.23 -88.52 2.28
C GLY A 1068 50.52 -89.79 1.81
N THR A 1069 50.66 -90.86 2.58
CA THR A 1069 50.00 -92.14 2.33
C THR A 1069 48.49 -92.00 2.52
N ALA A 1070 47.70 -92.26 1.48
CA ALA A 1070 46.25 -92.40 1.59
C ALA A 1070 45.90 -93.80 2.13
N THR A 1071 45.23 -93.88 3.27
CA THR A 1071 44.63 -95.14 3.77
C THR A 1071 43.12 -95.11 3.58
N SER A 1072 42.60 -95.99 2.73
CA SER A 1072 41.16 -96.24 2.56
C SER A 1072 40.70 -97.37 3.48
N ASN A 1073 39.66 -97.13 4.28
CA ASN A 1073 38.92 -98.17 4.98
C ASN A 1073 37.60 -98.43 4.26
N VAL A 1074 37.59 -99.35 3.29
CA VAL A 1074 36.36 -100.02 2.83
C VAL A 1074 36.71 -101.47 2.45
N PRO A 1075 36.04 -102.50 3.02
CA PRO A 1075 36.14 -103.89 2.55
C PRO A 1075 35.47 -104.09 1.18
N GLU A 1076 36.03 -105.03 0.41
CA GLU A 1076 35.51 -105.63 -0.85
C GLU A 1076 33.98 -105.86 -0.82
N ASP A 1077 33.20 -105.66 -1.89
CA ASP A 1077 33.25 -106.36 -3.17
C ASP A 1077 32.27 -105.67 -4.15
N TYR A 1078 32.63 -105.51 -5.44
CA TYR A 1078 31.96 -106.25 -6.52
C TYR A 1078 32.70 -106.06 -7.86
N ASN A 1079 33.15 -107.19 -8.39
CA ASN A 1079 33.89 -107.36 -9.63
C ASN A 1079 32.97 -107.29 -10.88
N ARG A 1080 33.54 -106.71 -11.94
CA ARG A 1080 33.50 -107.13 -13.36
C ARG A 1080 32.23 -107.02 -14.23
N PHE A 1081 32.45 -106.28 -15.33
CA PHE A 1081 32.20 -106.62 -16.75
C PHE A 1081 30.83 -107.19 -17.16
N HIS A 1082 30.16 -106.58 -18.13
CA HIS A 1082 30.38 -106.75 -19.59
C HIS A 1082 29.40 -105.84 -20.38
N PRO A 1083 29.61 -105.65 -21.70
CA PRO A 1083 28.98 -104.61 -22.51
C PRO A 1083 27.66 -105.06 -23.16
N SER A 1084 26.72 -104.12 -23.19
CA SER A 1084 25.76 -103.82 -24.26
C SER A 1084 25.00 -102.56 -23.88
#